data_AF-A0A1I6L9H7-F1
#
_entry.id   AF-A0A1I6L9H7-F1
#
_cell.length_a   1.000
_cell.length_b   1.000
_cell.length_c   1.000
_cell.angle_alpha   90.00
_cell.angle_beta   90.00
_cell.angle_gamma   90.00
#
_symmetry.space_group_name_H-M   'P 1'
#
loop_
_entity.id
_entity.type
_entity.pdbx_description
1 polymer ?
#
loop_
_entity_poly.entity_id
_entity_poly.type
_entity_poly.pdbx_seq_one_letter_code
_entity_poly.pdbx_strand_id
1 'polypeptide(L)'
;MAGPSSGAPLAPLAPSSPSVQLRLLAGELSKLETERAALQASLAELQQRRHDARAPAASERSDEVGRLQSRAEHARGQLASLQARHDKETSELADVERKLASARRQLENLTLAAEPRPAQPARPARARTGRRGGAKAASATKATPAAAKPDPRSPAEVEAQARIQRLEGERDSLKTQMEAASRRVAEARATLKSDTDFAEALLDPRFIEQRIDKAAAAHLNPFLAHYELPAIDQVPQGEDTRHARYLAMFTNVDAGARRLDEPLLENPAHSFSAFSALFSTLWPDRVNGSLLRNLLGGDTSAVMAAVRAGGEGLGNAVGRHVLAQFTEEMRYCAMAAAATGLPDGTTARRVRLSSGSRVTQTALAEGRARARDLMPLQELPAHRGRIVVGAIQQATSMMTTIAEEYREASVDVQRSRSALDGALKDRSALVERGEQLTRELGAAHAALSGLRDERRQRDAAQSSPSAQSAQPASRDAAPDAAIPQLPAAAGSSSPDVDARRMRLRGDVDRHSAQADEARSRVDQTARDIGEAQAELRRSAQAHEAAAAALAREAANASREHDEVRAAQAGLRERLAVTEARIGELRETLHQAPARRAAISDLAWERTIDRHVGISDEAMRERAPETGHVGSYDSLSTLSQVVADLHAHVSGHADLRPVLAARNRREFDSAVARVPGGVTDLVFDHGRQVGRGFSNALDRTERATPLQHSSYSLDFVQGRVVVSHLHPHVPRRTLQVAELK
;
A
#
# COMPACT_ATOMS: atom_id res chain seq x y z
N MET A 1 -56.17 -43.84 9.23
CA MET A 1 -57.14 -43.32 10.22
C MET A 1 -57.23 -41.82 10.01
N ALA A 2 -58.44 -41.34 9.67
CA ALA A 2 -58.83 -39.97 9.34
C ALA A 2 -58.17 -39.35 8.08
N GLY A 3 -58.94 -39.30 6.99
CA GLY A 3 -58.52 -38.85 5.65
C GLY A 3 -58.67 -37.34 5.39
N PRO A 4 -58.31 -36.88 4.18
CA PRO A 4 -58.38 -35.48 3.79
C PRO A 4 -59.83 -35.11 3.44
N SER A 5 -60.44 -34.21 4.20
CA SER A 5 -61.71 -33.61 3.78
C SER A 5 -61.42 -32.58 2.70
N SER A 6 -61.96 -32.85 1.52
CA SER A 6 -62.19 -31.97 0.38
C SER A 6 -62.25 -30.48 0.76
N GLY A 7 -61.28 -29.71 0.26
CA GLY A 7 -61.34 -28.26 0.26
C GLY A 7 -62.60 -27.79 -0.47
N ALA A 8 -63.52 -27.19 0.28
CA ALA A 8 -64.55 -26.34 -0.29
C ALA A 8 -63.87 -25.25 -1.14
N PRO A 9 -64.43 -24.88 -2.29
CA PRO A 9 -63.88 -23.76 -3.06
C PRO A 9 -63.96 -22.52 -2.17
N LEU A 10 -62.80 -21.96 -1.85
CA LEU A 10 -62.69 -20.64 -1.24
C LEU A 10 -63.52 -19.69 -2.10
N ALA A 11 -64.65 -19.24 -1.57
CA ALA A 11 -65.41 -18.14 -2.12
C ALA A 11 -64.45 -16.99 -2.41
N PRO A 12 -64.58 -16.28 -3.55
CA PRO A 12 -63.68 -15.18 -3.87
C PRO A 12 -63.73 -14.18 -2.71
N LEU A 13 -62.57 -13.96 -2.09
CA LEU A 13 -62.36 -12.90 -1.10
C LEU A 13 -63.01 -11.64 -1.67
N ALA A 14 -64.03 -11.13 -0.97
CA ALA A 14 -64.68 -9.87 -1.29
C ALA A 14 -63.60 -8.82 -1.60
N PRO A 15 -63.78 -7.94 -2.60
CA PRO A 15 -62.77 -6.94 -2.93
C PRO A 15 -62.45 -6.16 -1.65
N SER A 16 -61.23 -6.36 -1.14
CA SER A 16 -60.74 -5.65 0.03
C SER A 16 -60.94 -4.17 -0.24
N SER A 17 -61.62 -3.48 0.69
CA SER A 17 -61.89 -2.05 0.56
C SER A 17 -60.62 -1.32 0.10
N PRO A 18 -60.69 -0.38 -0.87
CA PRO A 18 -59.52 0.32 -1.41
C PRO A 18 -58.54 0.85 -0.33
N SER A 19 -59.07 1.25 0.83
CA SER A 19 -58.26 1.67 1.99
C SER A 19 -57.45 0.55 2.63
N VAL A 20 -57.95 -0.69 2.64
CA VAL A 20 -57.23 -1.86 3.17
C VAL A 20 -56.02 -2.21 2.29
N GLN A 21 -56.19 -2.15 0.96
CA GLN A 21 -55.09 -2.39 0.03
C GLN A 21 -53.97 -1.36 0.19
N LEU A 22 -54.34 -0.08 0.34
CA LEU A 22 -53.37 1.00 0.52
C LEU A 22 -52.61 0.88 1.86
N ARG A 23 -53.27 0.42 2.93
CA ARG A 23 -52.60 0.11 4.22
C ARG A 23 -51.62 -1.05 4.10
N LEU A 24 -51.95 -2.10 3.36
CA LEU A 24 -51.05 -3.25 3.16
C LEU A 24 -49.77 -2.82 2.45
N LEU A 25 -49.90 -2.07 1.34
CA LEU A 25 -48.75 -1.53 0.60
C LEU A 25 -47.91 -0.56 1.45
N ALA A 26 -48.55 0.29 2.26
CA ALA A 26 -47.86 1.17 3.20
C ALA A 26 -47.07 0.38 4.27
N GLY A 27 -47.65 -0.71 4.79
CA GLY A 27 -47.00 -1.59 5.75
C GLY A 27 -45.81 -2.35 5.17
N GLU A 28 -45.91 -2.80 3.91
CA GLU A 28 -44.77 -3.39 3.20
C GLU A 28 -43.64 -2.37 2.97
N LEU A 29 -43.98 -1.13 2.62
CA LEU A 29 -42.99 -0.06 2.42
C LEU A 29 -42.24 0.25 3.72
N SER A 30 -42.96 0.31 4.85
CA SER A 30 -42.35 0.54 6.17
C SER A 30 -41.36 -0.58 6.56
N LYS A 31 -41.69 -1.84 6.28
CA LYS A 31 -40.79 -2.98 6.53
C LYS A 31 -39.50 -2.87 5.71
N LEU A 32 -39.62 -2.55 4.42
CA LEU A 32 -38.46 -2.40 3.53
C LEU A 32 -37.60 -1.18 3.91
N GLU A 33 -38.22 -0.06 4.27
CA GLU A 33 -37.50 1.15 4.75
C GLU A 33 -36.73 0.86 6.05
N THR A 34 -37.28 0.05 6.94
CA THR A 34 -36.61 -0.41 8.17
C THR A 34 -35.45 -1.35 7.86
N GLU A 35 -35.63 -2.30 6.94
CA GLU A 35 -34.57 -3.19 6.49
C GLU A 35 -33.41 -2.41 5.84
N ARG A 36 -33.73 -1.43 4.99
CA ARG A 36 -32.73 -0.53 4.38
C ARG A 36 -31.90 0.19 5.45
N ALA A 37 -32.54 0.75 6.48
CA ALA A 37 -31.84 1.43 7.56
C ALA A 37 -30.92 0.49 8.35
N ALA A 38 -31.37 -0.74 8.63
CA ALA A 38 -30.55 -1.75 9.30
C ALA A 38 -29.33 -2.15 8.46
N LEU A 39 -29.52 -2.36 7.14
CA LEU A 39 -28.43 -2.68 6.22
C LEU A 39 -27.40 -1.55 6.11
N GLN A 40 -27.86 -0.29 6.09
CA GLN A 40 -26.98 0.88 6.10
C GLN A 40 -26.16 0.97 7.40
N ALA A 41 -26.78 0.70 8.56
CA ALA A 41 -26.07 0.66 9.84
C ALA A 41 -25.01 -0.46 9.87
N SER A 42 -25.34 -1.67 9.41
CA SER A 42 -24.38 -2.78 9.32
C SER A 42 -23.22 -2.48 8.35
N LEU A 43 -23.47 -1.77 7.25
CA LEU A 43 -22.42 -1.31 6.34
C LEU A 43 -21.48 -0.29 7.02
N ALA A 44 -22.02 0.64 7.79
CA ALA A 44 -21.22 1.62 8.53
C ALA A 44 -20.34 0.94 9.60
N GLU A 45 -20.88 -0.04 10.33
CA GLU A 45 -20.12 -0.82 11.31
C GLU A 45 -18.95 -1.57 10.66
N LEU A 46 -19.17 -2.22 9.51
CA LEU A 46 -18.11 -2.90 8.76
C LEU A 46 -17.07 -1.93 8.20
N GLN A 47 -17.47 -0.71 7.82
CA GLN A 47 -16.52 0.32 7.38
C GLN A 47 -15.62 0.77 8.52
N GLN A 48 -16.18 0.93 9.72
CA GLN A 48 -15.41 1.25 10.92
C GLN A 48 -14.43 0.12 11.27
N ARG A 49 -14.90 -1.15 11.32
CA ARG A 49 -14.02 -2.31 11.56
C ARG A 49 -12.88 -2.41 10.55
N ARG A 50 -13.15 -2.10 9.27
CA ARG A 50 -12.10 -2.04 8.22
C ARG A 50 -11.07 -0.95 8.48
N HIS A 51 -11.49 0.19 9.04
CA HIS A 51 -10.59 1.27 9.40
C HIS A 51 -9.71 0.90 10.60
N ASP A 52 -10.31 0.30 11.62
CA ASP A 52 -9.65 -0.11 12.86
C ASP A 52 -8.64 -1.25 12.62
N ALA A 53 -8.95 -2.18 11.70
CA ALA A 53 -8.00 -3.23 11.28
C ALA A 53 -6.74 -2.67 10.55
N ARG A 54 -6.73 -1.38 10.19
CA ARG A 54 -5.66 -0.76 9.38
C ARG A 54 -4.58 0.00 10.20
N ALA A 55 -4.74 0.23 11.51
CA ALA A 55 -3.77 0.96 12.34
C ALA A 55 -3.96 0.61 13.83
N PRO A 56 -2.95 0.46 14.73
CA PRO A 56 -1.50 0.80 14.69
C PRO A 56 -0.52 -0.35 15.07
N ALA A 57 -1.00 -1.56 15.36
CA ALA A 57 -0.18 -2.65 15.94
C ALA A 57 0.95 -3.15 15.01
N ALA A 58 0.79 -3.01 13.69
CA ALA A 58 1.82 -3.36 12.71
C ALA A 58 3.02 -2.40 12.72
N SER A 59 2.82 -1.14 13.11
CA SER A 59 3.90 -0.13 13.14
C SER A 59 4.90 -0.42 14.26
N GLU A 60 4.41 -0.69 15.47
CA GLU A 60 5.26 -0.92 16.65
C GLU A 60 6.11 -2.19 16.50
N ARG A 61 5.55 -3.24 15.91
CA ARG A 61 6.28 -4.50 15.65
C ARG A 61 7.21 -4.43 14.46
N SER A 62 6.86 -3.63 13.44
CA SER A 62 7.79 -3.31 12.35
C SER A 62 9.03 -2.60 12.89
N ASP A 63 8.85 -1.65 13.82
CA ASP A 63 9.95 -0.95 14.47
C ASP A 63 10.78 -1.90 15.35
N GLU A 64 10.14 -2.85 16.04
CA GLU A 64 10.83 -3.88 16.83
C GLU A 64 11.69 -4.79 15.95
N VAL A 65 11.15 -5.27 14.82
CA VAL A 65 11.91 -6.06 13.83
C VAL A 65 13.12 -5.26 13.31
N GLY A 66 12.94 -3.97 12.99
CA GLY A 66 14.03 -3.10 12.54
C GLY A 66 15.12 -2.90 13.60
N ARG A 67 14.75 -2.74 14.88
CA ARG A 67 15.71 -2.66 16.00
C ARG A 67 16.50 -3.96 16.18
N LEU A 68 15.82 -5.11 16.11
CA LEU A 68 16.45 -6.43 16.25
C LEU A 68 17.39 -6.75 15.08
N GLN A 69 17.03 -6.32 13.86
CA GLN A 69 17.90 -6.43 12.69
C GLN A 69 19.17 -5.59 12.87
N SER A 70 19.01 -4.33 13.28
CA SER A 70 20.14 -3.41 13.54
C SER A 70 21.08 -3.96 14.62
N ARG A 71 20.51 -4.56 15.68
CA ARG A 71 21.29 -5.23 16.75
C ARG A 71 22.05 -6.45 16.22
N ALA A 72 21.44 -7.27 15.37
CA ALA A 72 22.10 -8.43 14.78
C ALA A 72 23.25 -8.00 13.84
N GLU A 73 23.06 -6.94 13.05
CA GLU A 73 24.10 -6.37 12.19
C GLU A 73 25.27 -5.79 12.99
N HIS A 74 24.96 -5.09 14.09
CA HIS A 74 25.99 -4.58 15.00
C HIS A 74 26.81 -5.72 15.63
N ALA A 75 26.14 -6.78 16.11
CA ALA A 75 26.81 -7.97 16.65
C ALA A 75 27.69 -8.68 15.61
N ARG A 76 27.26 -8.74 14.33
CA ARG A 76 28.11 -9.26 13.24
C ARG A 76 29.36 -8.41 13.03
N GLY A 77 29.22 -7.09 13.03
CA GLY A 77 30.34 -6.16 12.90
C GLY A 77 31.35 -6.31 14.04
N GLN A 78 30.87 -6.42 15.28
CA GLN A 78 31.70 -6.66 16.46
C GLN A 78 32.46 -8.00 16.34
N LEU A 79 31.77 -9.08 15.96
CA LEU A 79 32.40 -10.39 15.76
C LEU A 79 33.52 -10.34 14.71
N ALA A 80 33.28 -9.69 13.57
CA ALA A 80 34.29 -9.53 12.52
C ALA A 80 35.51 -8.73 13.01
N SER A 81 35.29 -7.69 13.83
CA SER A 81 36.38 -6.90 14.40
C SER A 81 37.24 -7.70 15.40
N LEU A 82 36.60 -8.54 16.22
CA LEU A 82 37.29 -9.42 17.17
C LEU A 82 38.07 -10.53 16.45
N GLN A 83 37.52 -11.09 15.38
CA GLN A 83 38.22 -12.06 14.53
C GLN A 83 39.47 -11.46 13.89
N ALA A 84 39.37 -10.26 13.31
CA ALA A 84 40.53 -9.58 12.74
C ALA A 84 41.60 -9.25 13.79
N ARG A 85 41.17 -8.89 15.02
CA ARG A 85 42.08 -8.68 16.15
C ARG A 85 42.78 -9.97 16.59
N HIS A 86 42.04 -11.07 16.68
CA HIS A 86 42.59 -12.38 17.01
C HIS A 86 43.61 -12.85 15.98
N ASP A 87 43.35 -12.66 14.69
CA ASP A 87 44.29 -13.00 13.61
C ASP A 87 45.59 -12.17 13.70
N LYS A 88 45.47 -10.89 14.07
CA LYS A 88 46.62 -10.03 14.32
C LYS A 88 47.42 -10.50 15.55
N GLU A 89 46.77 -10.72 16.69
CA GLU A 89 47.42 -11.13 17.93
C GLU A 89 48.07 -12.52 17.81
N THR A 90 47.47 -13.45 17.06
CA THR A 90 48.07 -14.76 16.76
C THR A 90 49.31 -14.64 15.87
N SER A 91 49.30 -13.73 14.89
CA SER A 91 50.49 -13.45 14.07
C SER A 91 51.63 -12.84 14.90
N GLU A 92 51.32 -11.93 15.83
CA GLU A 92 52.30 -11.33 16.75
C GLU A 92 52.86 -12.38 17.72
N LEU A 93 52.03 -13.28 18.23
CA LEU A 93 52.48 -14.40 19.05
C LEU A 93 53.47 -15.28 18.29
N ALA A 94 53.15 -15.66 17.04
CA ALA A 94 54.04 -16.46 16.19
C ALA A 94 55.39 -15.76 15.93
N ASP A 95 55.39 -14.42 15.81
CA ASP A 95 56.62 -13.63 15.65
C ASP A 95 57.49 -13.63 16.91
N VAL A 96 56.87 -13.45 18.08
CA VAL A 96 57.56 -13.46 19.37
C VAL A 96 58.12 -14.85 19.68
N GLU A 97 57.37 -15.92 19.40
CA GLU A 97 57.84 -17.30 19.57
C GLU A 97 59.03 -17.61 18.65
N ARG A 98 59.03 -17.10 17.41
CA ARG A 98 60.19 -17.20 16.51
C ARG A 98 61.43 -16.49 17.08
N LYS A 99 61.27 -15.27 17.63
CA LYS A 99 62.37 -14.52 18.27
C LYS A 99 62.90 -15.23 19.50
N LEU A 100 62.02 -15.77 20.35
CA LEU A 100 62.37 -16.57 21.52
C LEU A 100 63.16 -17.83 21.14
N ALA A 101 62.71 -18.57 20.12
CA ALA A 101 63.40 -19.76 19.62
C ALA A 101 64.79 -19.42 19.06
N SER A 102 64.92 -18.30 18.35
CA SER A 102 66.21 -17.80 17.86
C SER A 102 67.16 -17.43 18.99
N ALA A 103 66.69 -16.69 20.01
CA ALA A 103 67.49 -16.29 21.16
C ALA A 103 67.97 -17.51 21.97
N ARG A 104 67.11 -18.52 22.17
CA ARG A 104 67.47 -19.79 22.82
C ARG A 104 68.57 -20.54 22.07
N ARG A 105 68.44 -20.67 20.74
CA ARG A 105 69.47 -21.30 19.89
C ARG A 105 70.81 -20.56 19.94
N GLN A 106 70.79 -19.23 19.94
CA GLN A 106 72.00 -18.41 20.04
C GLN A 106 72.69 -18.55 21.40
N LEU A 107 71.90 -18.63 22.48
CA LEU A 107 72.41 -18.88 23.82
C LEU A 107 73.05 -20.28 23.93
N GLU A 108 72.38 -21.30 23.42
CA GLU A 108 72.88 -22.69 23.38
C GLU A 108 74.21 -22.79 22.63
N ASN A 109 74.29 -22.20 21.43
CA ASN A 109 75.52 -22.17 20.61
C ASN A 109 76.69 -21.46 21.31
N LEU A 110 76.43 -20.39 22.07
CA LEU A 110 77.47 -19.71 22.85
C LEU A 110 77.89 -20.50 24.09
N THR A 111 77.01 -21.34 24.63
CA THR A 111 77.31 -22.15 25.83
C THR A 111 78.27 -23.28 25.47
N LEU A 112 78.06 -23.93 24.33
CA LEU A 112 78.92 -24.98 23.76
C LEU A 112 80.32 -24.48 23.34
N ALA A 113 80.50 -23.18 23.12
CA ALA A 113 81.76 -22.61 22.61
C ALA A 113 82.82 -22.25 23.67
N ALA A 114 82.57 -22.44 24.98
CA ALA A 114 83.51 -22.04 26.05
C ALA A 114 84.16 -23.18 26.85
N GLU A 115 84.15 -24.43 26.35
CA GLU A 115 84.93 -25.51 26.98
C GLU A 115 86.41 -25.47 26.53
N PRO A 116 87.39 -25.61 27.45
CA PRO A 116 88.81 -25.47 27.14
C PRO A 116 89.41 -26.75 26.54
N ARG A 117 90.19 -26.63 25.45
CA ARG A 117 90.97 -27.74 24.86
C ARG A 117 92.48 -27.57 25.11
N PRO A 118 93.23 -28.65 25.44
CA PRO A 118 94.66 -28.59 25.74
C PRO A 118 95.55 -28.50 24.49
N ALA A 119 96.78 -28.04 24.72
CA ALA A 119 97.79 -27.63 23.73
C ALA A 119 98.66 -28.78 23.18
N GLN A 120 99.21 -28.58 21.96
CA GLN A 120 100.54 -28.97 21.42
C GLN A 120 100.49 -29.45 19.96
N PRO A 121 101.61 -29.50 19.20
CA PRO A 121 102.77 -28.61 19.14
C PRO A 121 102.99 -28.05 17.71
N ALA A 122 104.02 -27.22 17.55
CA ALA A 122 104.21 -26.32 16.42
C ALA A 122 105.04 -26.87 15.24
N ARG A 123 104.60 -26.50 14.01
CA ARG A 123 105.38 -26.04 12.83
C ARG A 123 106.34 -27.04 12.12
N PRO A 124 106.66 -26.86 10.81
CA PRO A 124 107.24 -25.64 10.24
C PRO A 124 106.60 -25.10 8.95
N ALA A 125 107.03 -23.88 8.61
CA ALA A 125 106.54 -23.00 7.56
C ALA A 125 107.26 -23.19 6.23
N ARG A 126 106.59 -22.90 5.10
CA ARG A 126 107.29 -22.35 3.92
C ARG A 126 106.38 -21.55 2.95
N ALA A 127 106.78 -20.28 2.83
CA ALA A 127 106.72 -19.29 1.75
C ALA A 127 105.91 -19.52 0.44
N ARG A 128 105.02 -18.54 0.18
CA ARG A 128 105.04 -17.50 -0.88
C ARG A 128 104.85 -17.88 -2.37
N THR A 129 104.10 -16.99 -3.05
CA THR A 129 103.83 -16.82 -4.50
C THR A 129 102.69 -17.73 -5.03
N GLY A 130 101.77 -17.34 -5.90
CA GLY A 130 101.51 -16.11 -6.65
C GLY A 130 100.71 -16.48 -7.92
N ARG A 131 99.69 -15.68 -8.25
CA ARG A 131 99.18 -15.39 -9.62
C ARG A 131 98.35 -16.45 -10.40
N ARG A 132 97.16 -15.96 -10.82
CA ARG A 132 96.34 -16.21 -12.04
C ARG A 132 96.08 -17.66 -12.53
N GLY A 133 94.79 -17.93 -12.70
CA GLY A 133 94.22 -18.24 -14.02
C GLY A 133 93.76 -19.68 -14.26
N GLY A 134 92.49 -19.82 -14.65
CA GLY A 134 92.10 -20.64 -15.80
C GLY A 134 91.89 -22.14 -15.62
N ALA A 135 90.62 -22.52 -15.69
CA ALA A 135 90.06 -23.64 -16.49
C ALA A 135 90.30 -25.11 -16.10
N LYS A 136 89.15 -25.77 -15.86
CA LYS A 136 88.70 -27.11 -16.34
C LYS A 136 89.68 -28.29 -16.30
N ALA A 137 89.32 -29.29 -15.48
CA ALA A 137 89.05 -30.71 -15.84
C ALA A 137 89.15 -31.54 -14.53
N ALA A 138 88.04 -32.12 -14.07
CA ALA A 138 87.61 -33.50 -14.34
C ALA A 138 88.12 -34.50 -13.28
N SER A 139 87.13 -35.16 -12.67
CA SER A 139 87.15 -36.47 -11.99
C SER A 139 88.18 -36.74 -10.89
N ALA A 140 87.70 -36.81 -9.65
CA ALA A 140 87.83 -38.02 -8.84
C ALA A 140 86.86 -37.94 -7.65
N THR A 141 85.85 -38.80 -7.72
CA THR A 141 84.99 -39.27 -6.64
C THR A 141 85.68 -39.35 -5.27
N LYS A 142 85.12 -38.66 -4.27
CA LYS A 142 85.23 -39.08 -2.88
C LYS A 142 83.86 -39.00 -2.23
N ALA A 143 83.39 -40.17 -1.82
CA ALA A 143 82.07 -40.44 -1.30
C ALA A 143 81.73 -39.56 -0.09
N THR A 144 80.65 -38.82 -0.21
CA THR A 144 79.89 -38.25 0.91
C THR A 144 79.16 -39.40 1.61
N PRO A 145 79.22 -39.54 2.96
CA PRO A 145 78.40 -40.52 3.64
C PRO A 145 76.93 -40.13 3.46
N ALA A 146 76.14 -41.09 3.01
CA ALA A 146 74.70 -40.96 2.87
C ALA A 146 74.11 -40.62 4.25
N ALA A 147 73.62 -39.39 4.40
CA ALA A 147 72.56 -39.12 5.36
C ALA A 147 71.44 -40.11 5.04
N ALA A 148 70.99 -40.85 6.07
CA ALA A 148 69.90 -41.80 5.96
C ALA A 148 68.76 -41.16 5.16
N LYS A 149 68.53 -41.69 3.96
CA LYS A 149 67.39 -41.31 3.15
C LYS A 149 66.15 -41.64 3.99
N PRO A 150 65.17 -40.73 4.16
CA PRO A 150 63.86 -41.17 4.57
C PRO A 150 63.41 -42.20 3.53
N ASP A 151 63.00 -43.38 3.98
CA ASP A 151 62.53 -44.44 3.11
C ASP A 151 61.61 -43.86 2.03
N PRO A 152 61.81 -44.23 0.76
CA PRO A 152 61.08 -43.63 -0.35
C PRO A 152 59.59 -43.78 -0.07
N ARG A 153 58.87 -42.65 -0.04
CA ARG A 153 57.40 -42.63 -0.02
C ARG A 153 56.92 -43.62 -1.07
N SER A 154 55.96 -44.47 -0.71
CA SER A 154 55.45 -45.43 -1.68
C SER A 154 54.89 -44.66 -2.88
N PRO A 155 54.95 -45.21 -4.11
CA PRO A 155 54.34 -44.56 -5.28
C PRO A 155 52.88 -44.16 -5.04
N ALA A 156 52.15 -44.98 -4.28
CA ALA A 156 50.77 -44.74 -3.85
C ALA A 156 50.62 -43.52 -2.91
N GLU A 157 51.56 -43.29 -1.98
CA GLU A 157 51.57 -42.09 -1.13
C GLU A 157 51.80 -40.81 -1.96
N VAL A 158 52.70 -40.86 -2.94
CA VAL A 158 53.00 -39.72 -3.83
C VAL A 158 51.81 -39.40 -4.72
N GLU A 159 51.15 -40.42 -5.27
CA GLU A 159 49.96 -40.28 -6.10
C GLU A 159 48.76 -39.74 -5.29
N ALA A 160 48.53 -40.25 -4.08
CA ALA A 160 47.50 -39.73 -3.17
C ALA A 160 47.74 -38.26 -2.79
N GLN A 161 49.00 -37.88 -2.58
CA GLN A 161 49.38 -36.51 -2.25
C GLN A 161 49.23 -35.56 -3.45
N ALA A 162 49.56 -36.03 -4.67
CA ALA A 162 49.30 -35.29 -5.91
C ALA A 162 47.79 -35.11 -6.18
N ARG A 163 46.98 -36.13 -5.85
CA ARG A 163 45.50 -36.04 -5.94
C ARG A 163 44.93 -35.00 -4.99
N ILE A 164 45.40 -34.93 -3.75
CA ILE A 164 45.00 -33.90 -2.78
C ILE A 164 45.34 -32.50 -3.32
N GLN A 165 46.57 -32.29 -3.82
CA GLN A 165 46.97 -30.98 -4.38
C GLN A 165 46.11 -30.54 -5.57
N ARG A 166 45.69 -31.48 -6.44
CA ARG A 166 44.75 -31.17 -7.54
C ARG A 166 43.38 -30.75 -7.02
N LEU A 167 42.83 -31.50 -6.06
CA LEU A 167 41.53 -31.19 -5.46
C LEU A 167 41.56 -29.87 -4.66
N GLU A 168 42.67 -29.54 -4.01
CA GLU A 168 42.89 -28.24 -3.36
C GLU A 168 42.90 -27.09 -4.39
N GLY A 169 43.57 -27.28 -5.53
CA GLY A 169 43.54 -26.32 -6.63
C GLY A 169 42.14 -26.13 -7.24
N GLU A 170 41.37 -27.22 -7.38
CA GLU A 170 39.96 -27.16 -7.82
C GLU A 170 39.08 -26.40 -6.81
N ARG A 171 39.29 -26.60 -5.50
CA ARG A 171 38.59 -25.86 -4.44
C ARG A 171 38.87 -24.37 -4.50
N ASP A 172 40.12 -23.97 -4.72
CA ASP A 172 40.50 -22.55 -4.78
C ASP A 172 39.92 -21.87 -6.04
N SER A 173 39.89 -22.58 -7.17
CA SER A 173 39.17 -22.16 -8.38
C SER A 173 37.67 -22.00 -8.12
N LEU A 174 37.04 -22.99 -7.47
CA LEU A 174 35.61 -22.96 -7.13
C LEU A 174 35.27 -21.80 -6.19
N LYS A 175 36.14 -21.48 -5.21
CA LYS A 175 35.98 -20.32 -4.32
C LYS A 175 35.90 -19.02 -5.13
N THR A 176 36.80 -18.85 -6.10
CA THR A 176 36.81 -17.69 -6.99
C THR A 176 35.52 -17.62 -7.85
N GLN A 177 35.05 -18.76 -8.33
CA GLN A 177 33.78 -18.87 -9.07
C GLN A 177 32.56 -18.55 -8.19
N MET A 178 32.54 -18.98 -6.92
CA MET A 178 31.49 -18.66 -5.96
C MET A 178 31.45 -17.17 -5.62
N GLU A 179 32.61 -16.52 -5.48
CA GLU A 179 32.70 -15.07 -5.25
C GLU A 179 32.20 -14.29 -6.48
N ALA A 180 32.53 -14.74 -7.70
CA ALA A 180 32.01 -14.15 -8.93
C ALA A 180 30.48 -14.34 -9.06
N ALA A 181 29.96 -15.54 -8.77
CA ALA A 181 28.53 -15.82 -8.78
C ALA A 181 27.76 -14.99 -7.72
N SER A 182 28.36 -14.81 -6.54
CA SER A 182 27.77 -13.99 -5.48
C SER A 182 27.68 -12.51 -5.87
N ARG A 183 28.70 -11.98 -6.58
CA ARG A 183 28.64 -10.63 -7.18
C ARG A 183 27.54 -10.50 -8.22
N ARG A 184 27.40 -11.47 -9.13
CA ARG A 184 26.31 -11.48 -10.12
C ARG A 184 24.92 -11.50 -9.47
N VAL A 185 24.74 -12.25 -8.39
CA VAL A 185 23.47 -12.24 -7.61
C VAL A 185 23.21 -10.86 -7.00
N ALA A 186 24.23 -10.19 -6.47
CA ALA A 186 24.09 -8.85 -5.91
C ALA A 186 23.72 -7.82 -7.00
N GLU A 187 24.38 -7.87 -8.17
CA GLU A 187 24.10 -7.03 -9.33
C GLU A 187 22.68 -7.27 -9.88
N ALA A 188 22.26 -8.54 -10.01
CA ALA A 188 20.91 -8.89 -10.45
C ALA A 188 19.83 -8.42 -9.47
N ARG A 189 20.09 -8.49 -8.15
CA ARG A 189 19.18 -7.93 -7.12
C ARG A 189 19.08 -6.41 -7.21
N ALA A 190 20.20 -5.72 -7.41
CA ALA A 190 20.21 -4.26 -7.55
C ALA A 190 19.44 -3.82 -8.80
N THR A 191 19.62 -4.54 -9.91
CA THR A 191 18.91 -4.30 -11.17
C THR A 191 17.41 -4.54 -11.02
N LEU A 192 17.01 -5.69 -10.46
CA LEU A 192 15.60 -5.99 -10.18
C LEU A 192 14.95 -4.91 -9.30
N LYS A 193 15.66 -4.45 -8.27
CA LYS A 193 15.17 -3.37 -7.41
C LYS A 193 14.98 -2.08 -8.21
N SER A 194 15.98 -1.67 -9.00
CA SER A 194 15.92 -0.47 -9.84
C SER A 194 14.73 -0.51 -10.80
N ASP A 195 14.53 -1.63 -11.49
CA ASP A 195 13.44 -1.78 -12.46
C ASP A 195 12.07 -1.78 -11.77
N THR A 196 11.97 -2.38 -10.58
CA THR A 196 10.74 -2.40 -9.78
C THR A 196 10.40 -0.99 -9.28
N ASP A 197 11.39 -0.27 -8.75
CA ASP A 197 11.24 1.10 -8.28
C ASP A 197 10.84 2.03 -9.45
N PHE A 198 11.39 1.82 -10.64
CA PHE A 198 11.01 2.54 -11.85
C PHE A 198 9.56 2.26 -12.27
N ALA A 199 9.16 0.99 -12.32
CA ALA A 199 7.80 0.59 -12.67
C ALA A 199 6.75 1.16 -11.70
N GLU A 200 7.04 1.19 -10.40
CA GLU A 200 6.15 1.79 -9.39
C GLU A 200 6.15 3.33 -9.48
N ALA A 201 7.29 3.96 -9.78
CA ALA A 201 7.36 5.41 -9.97
C ALA A 201 6.48 5.91 -11.13
N LEU A 202 6.30 5.11 -12.19
CA LEU A 202 5.38 5.42 -13.30
C LEU A 202 3.93 5.54 -12.84
N LEU A 203 3.56 4.86 -11.74
CA LEU A 203 2.22 4.88 -11.16
C LEU A 203 2.11 5.77 -9.92
N ASP A 204 3.13 6.56 -9.59
CA ASP A 204 3.07 7.53 -8.49
C ASP A 204 1.99 8.59 -8.80
N PRO A 205 1.01 8.82 -7.91
CA PRO A 205 -0.02 9.83 -8.09
C PRO A 205 0.51 11.21 -8.46
N ARG A 206 1.64 11.64 -7.89
CA ARG A 206 2.26 12.95 -8.17
C ARG A 206 2.80 13.03 -9.59
N PHE A 207 3.39 11.93 -10.08
CA PHE A 207 3.91 11.86 -11.43
C PHE A 207 2.77 11.80 -12.45
N ILE A 208 1.72 11.04 -12.14
CA ILE A 208 0.50 10.96 -12.95
C ILE A 208 -0.17 12.33 -13.05
N GLU A 209 -0.35 13.07 -11.95
CA GLU A 209 -0.93 14.42 -11.98
C GLU A 209 -0.14 15.37 -12.90
N GLN A 210 1.20 15.36 -12.82
CA GLN A 210 2.04 16.18 -13.70
C GLN A 210 1.92 15.78 -15.17
N ARG A 211 1.81 14.48 -15.45
CA ARG A 211 1.59 13.97 -16.81
C ARG A 211 0.22 14.35 -17.34
N ILE A 212 -0.82 14.23 -16.53
CA ILE A 212 -2.17 14.68 -16.86
C ILE A 212 -2.15 16.17 -17.20
N ASP A 213 -1.50 17.01 -16.39
CA ASP A 213 -1.40 18.45 -16.63
C ASP A 213 -0.71 18.77 -17.96
N LYS A 214 0.42 18.13 -18.25
CA LYS A 214 1.15 18.30 -19.52
C LYS A 214 0.36 17.80 -20.72
N ALA A 215 -0.21 16.59 -20.62
CA ALA A 215 -0.94 15.95 -21.71
C ALA A 215 -2.24 16.70 -22.02
N ALA A 216 -2.94 17.20 -21.00
CA ALA A 216 -4.18 17.93 -21.21
C ALA A 216 -3.95 19.26 -21.95
N ALA A 217 -2.84 19.96 -21.68
CA ALA A 217 -2.42 21.12 -22.47
C ALA A 217 -1.98 20.71 -23.89
N ALA A 218 -1.20 19.63 -24.02
CA ALA A 218 -0.73 19.10 -25.30
C ALA A 218 -1.87 18.62 -26.21
N HIS A 219 -3.00 18.18 -25.66
CA HIS A 219 -4.20 17.82 -26.43
C HIS A 219 -5.05 19.05 -26.78
N LEU A 220 -5.20 20.00 -25.86
CA LEU A 220 -6.13 21.12 -26.04
C LEU A 220 -5.53 22.28 -26.86
N ASN A 221 -4.25 22.58 -26.69
CA ASN A 221 -3.61 23.70 -27.38
C ASN A 221 -3.55 23.54 -28.90
N PRO A 222 -3.27 22.36 -29.50
CA PRO A 222 -3.35 22.17 -30.94
C PRO A 222 -4.77 22.38 -31.49
N PHE A 223 -5.78 21.95 -30.74
CA PHE A 223 -7.18 22.21 -31.10
C PHE A 223 -7.48 23.71 -31.10
N LEU A 224 -7.02 24.46 -30.09
CA LEU A 224 -7.19 25.92 -30.05
C LEU A 224 -6.41 26.64 -31.15
N ALA A 225 -5.19 26.19 -31.44
CA ALA A 225 -4.37 26.74 -32.51
C ALA A 225 -5.03 26.56 -33.89
N HIS A 226 -5.73 25.44 -34.12
CA HIS A 226 -6.50 25.22 -35.36
C HIS A 226 -7.58 26.29 -35.60
N TYR A 227 -8.14 26.87 -34.53
CA TYR A 227 -9.12 27.97 -34.59
C TYR A 227 -8.49 29.35 -34.35
N GLU A 228 -7.16 29.47 -34.38
CA GLU A 228 -6.41 30.70 -34.10
C GLU A 228 -6.74 31.32 -32.72
N LEU A 229 -7.05 30.46 -31.76
CA LEU A 229 -7.42 30.84 -30.40
C LEU A 229 -6.21 30.79 -29.45
N PRO A 230 -6.19 31.64 -28.40
CA PRO A 230 -5.15 31.61 -27.37
C PRO A 230 -5.01 30.24 -26.71
N ALA A 231 -3.81 29.90 -26.24
CA ALA A 231 -3.58 28.67 -25.51
C ALA A 231 -4.06 28.76 -24.05
N ILE A 232 -4.37 27.62 -23.42
CA ILE A 232 -4.88 27.60 -22.04
C ILE A 232 -3.82 27.88 -20.98
N ASP A 233 -2.56 27.58 -21.29
CA ASP A 233 -1.38 27.69 -20.44
C ASP A 233 -0.65 29.04 -20.58
N GLN A 234 -1.11 29.91 -21.47
CA GLN A 234 -0.61 31.27 -21.59
C GLN A 234 -1.32 32.21 -20.62
N VAL A 235 -0.54 32.96 -19.84
CA VAL A 235 -1.06 34.02 -18.96
C VAL A 235 -1.45 35.22 -19.83
N PRO A 236 -2.70 35.72 -19.76
CA PRO A 236 -3.11 36.88 -20.54
C PRO A 236 -2.26 38.11 -20.19
N GLN A 237 -1.66 38.77 -21.18
CA GLN A 237 -1.06 40.08 -21.01
C GLN A 237 -2.17 41.15 -21.13
N GLY A 238 -2.91 41.40 -20.05
CA GLY A 238 -4.01 42.37 -20.02
C GLY A 238 -5.35 41.75 -19.63
N GLU A 239 -6.45 42.30 -20.17
CA GLU A 239 -7.81 41.79 -19.93
C GLU A 239 -7.99 40.38 -20.51
N ASP A 240 -8.50 39.44 -19.71
CA ASP A 240 -8.68 38.04 -20.12
C ASP A 240 -9.89 37.89 -21.06
N THR A 241 -9.66 38.12 -22.35
CA THR A 241 -10.68 38.00 -23.41
C THR A 241 -10.90 36.56 -23.89
N ARG A 242 -10.16 35.58 -23.37
CA ARG A 242 -10.20 34.18 -23.84
C ARG A 242 -11.60 33.59 -23.77
N HIS A 243 -12.29 33.80 -22.65
CA HIS A 243 -13.65 33.26 -22.47
C HIS A 243 -14.59 33.76 -23.58
N ALA A 244 -14.62 35.07 -23.84
CA ALA A 244 -15.47 35.64 -24.87
C ALA A 244 -15.11 35.14 -26.27
N ARG A 245 -13.82 35.00 -26.59
CA ARG A 245 -13.35 34.46 -27.88
C ARG A 245 -13.73 33.00 -28.07
N TYR A 246 -13.56 32.16 -27.05
CA TYR A 246 -13.96 30.75 -27.09
C TYR A 246 -15.47 30.61 -27.20
N LEU A 247 -16.21 31.43 -26.45
CA LEU A 247 -17.67 31.42 -26.45
C LEU A 247 -18.20 31.82 -27.83
N ALA A 248 -17.63 32.85 -28.47
CA ALA A 248 -18.00 33.25 -29.82
C ALA A 248 -17.63 32.23 -30.89
N MET A 249 -16.52 31.50 -30.73
CA MET A 249 -16.05 30.53 -31.72
C MET A 249 -16.78 29.18 -31.63
N PHE A 250 -17.14 28.73 -30.43
CA PHE A 250 -17.62 27.37 -30.21
C PHE A 250 -19.12 27.25 -30.02
N THR A 251 -19.82 28.39 -29.92
CA THR A 251 -21.24 28.38 -29.59
C THR A 251 -22.02 29.37 -30.43
N ASN A 252 -23.24 28.95 -30.78
CA ASN A 252 -24.25 29.77 -31.42
C ASN A 252 -25.45 29.95 -30.49
N VAL A 253 -26.20 31.01 -30.71
CA VAL A 253 -27.47 31.26 -30.01
C VAL A 253 -28.59 30.78 -30.91
N ASP A 254 -29.23 29.67 -30.54
CA ASP A 254 -30.37 29.10 -31.25
C ASP A 254 -31.57 28.95 -30.32
N ALA A 255 -32.75 29.39 -30.77
CA ALA A 255 -34.00 29.41 -30.01
C ALA A 255 -33.89 30.04 -28.60
N GLY A 256 -33.04 31.06 -28.43
CA GLY A 256 -32.87 31.77 -27.16
C GLY A 256 -31.97 31.06 -26.13
N ALA A 257 -31.36 29.92 -26.48
CA ALA A 257 -30.39 29.23 -25.65
C ALA A 257 -29.05 29.10 -26.38
N ARG A 258 -27.94 29.27 -25.65
CA ARG A 258 -26.59 29.08 -26.19
C ARG A 258 -26.29 27.58 -26.32
N ARG A 259 -25.79 27.16 -27.47
CA ARG A 259 -25.52 25.75 -27.80
C ARG A 259 -24.14 25.61 -28.46
N LEU A 260 -23.52 24.43 -28.32
CA LEU A 260 -22.33 24.10 -29.10
C LEU A 260 -22.68 24.05 -30.59
N ASP A 261 -21.74 24.49 -31.43
CA ASP A 261 -21.91 24.48 -32.87
C ASP A 261 -22.03 23.08 -33.45
N GLU A 262 -22.90 22.90 -34.43
CA GLU A 262 -23.18 21.60 -35.08
C GLU A 262 -21.90 20.84 -35.52
N PRO A 263 -20.90 21.49 -36.17
CA PRO A 263 -19.67 20.80 -36.59
C PRO A 263 -18.84 20.26 -35.41
N LEU A 264 -18.96 20.87 -34.22
CA LEU A 264 -18.28 20.38 -33.02
C LEU A 264 -18.95 19.13 -32.45
N LEU A 265 -20.25 18.93 -32.71
CA LEU A 265 -21.04 17.78 -32.24
C LEU A 265 -20.80 16.52 -33.08
N GLU A 266 -20.36 16.67 -34.34
CA GLU A 266 -20.02 15.56 -35.22
C GLU A 266 -18.87 14.72 -34.63
N ASN A 267 -17.87 15.38 -34.05
CA ASN A 267 -16.73 14.74 -33.39
C ASN A 267 -16.78 14.93 -31.87
N PRO A 268 -17.04 13.88 -31.07
CA PRO A 268 -17.05 13.94 -29.62
C PRO A 268 -15.78 14.57 -29.01
N ALA A 269 -14.60 14.30 -29.59
CA ALA A 269 -13.35 14.88 -29.12
C ALA A 269 -13.33 16.41 -29.30
N HIS A 270 -13.91 16.93 -30.39
CA HIS A 270 -14.04 18.38 -30.61
C HIS A 270 -15.07 18.99 -29.65
N SER A 271 -16.21 18.31 -29.43
CA SER A 271 -17.20 18.72 -28.44
C SER A 271 -16.56 18.89 -27.05
N PHE A 272 -15.79 17.88 -26.62
CA PHE A 272 -15.11 17.92 -25.34
C PHE A 272 -14.01 18.98 -25.28
N SER A 273 -13.19 19.11 -26.33
CA SER A 273 -12.13 20.13 -26.37
C SER A 273 -12.71 21.56 -26.31
N ALA A 274 -13.76 21.85 -27.07
CA ALA A 274 -14.45 23.14 -27.01
C ALA A 274 -15.02 23.43 -25.61
N PHE A 275 -15.70 22.45 -25.01
CA PHE A 275 -16.25 22.57 -23.67
C PHE A 275 -15.14 22.73 -22.60
N SER A 276 -14.06 21.97 -22.72
CA SER A 276 -12.90 22.03 -21.83
C SER A 276 -12.16 23.37 -21.92
N ALA A 277 -12.07 23.95 -23.12
CA ALA A 277 -11.53 25.30 -23.32
C ALA A 277 -12.34 26.35 -22.58
N LEU A 278 -13.68 26.32 -22.70
CA LEU A 278 -14.57 27.21 -21.95
C LEU A 278 -14.41 27.01 -20.44
N PHE A 279 -14.37 25.76 -19.97
CA PHE A 279 -14.14 25.42 -18.57
C PHE A 279 -12.81 25.97 -18.02
N SER A 280 -11.73 25.91 -18.82
CA SER A 280 -10.40 26.38 -18.43
C SER A 280 -10.36 27.88 -18.12
N THR A 281 -11.32 28.63 -18.65
CA THR A 281 -11.45 30.09 -18.47
C THR A 281 -12.44 30.47 -17.37
N LEU A 282 -12.97 29.52 -16.60
CA LEU A 282 -13.95 29.81 -15.54
C LEU A 282 -13.45 30.82 -14.50
N TRP A 283 -12.15 30.94 -14.27
CA TRP A 283 -11.62 31.86 -13.28
C TRP A 283 -10.52 32.73 -13.88
N PRO A 284 -10.73 34.06 -14.01
CA PRO A 284 -9.79 34.95 -14.71
C PRO A 284 -8.43 35.08 -14.02
N ASP A 285 -8.40 35.00 -12.68
CA ASP A 285 -7.19 35.20 -11.88
C ASP A 285 -6.31 33.93 -11.77
N ARG A 286 -6.66 32.82 -12.44
CA ARG A 286 -5.91 31.55 -12.33
C ARG A 286 -5.96 30.72 -13.60
N VAL A 287 -4.89 29.95 -13.82
CA VAL A 287 -4.88 28.89 -14.83
C VAL A 287 -5.61 27.69 -14.24
N ASN A 288 -6.83 27.44 -14.73
CA ASN A 288 -7.68 26.37 -14.22
C ASN A 288 -7.30 24.98 -14.80
N GLY A 289 -6.42 24.95 -15.81
CA GLY A 289 -6.12 23.76 -16.59
C GLY A 289 -7.30 23.33 -17.47
N SER A 290 -7.11 22.26 -18.25
CA SER A 290 -8.18 21.61 -19.00
C SER A 290 -9.12 20.86 -18.05
N LEU A 291 -10.42 20.76 -18.39
CA LEU A 291 -11.39 19.95 -17.66
C LEU A 291 -10.93 18.49 -17.51
N LEU A 292 -10.19 17.96 -18.48
CA LEU A 292 -9.64 16.60 -18.45
C LEU A 292 -8.81 16.34 -17.18
N ARG A 293 -8.11 17.37 -16.69
CA ARG A 293 -7.36 17.31 -15.44
C ARG A 293 -8.25 16.96 -14.26
N ASN A 294 -9.35 17.70 -14.10
CA ASN A 294 -10.28 17.49 -13.00
C ASN A 294 -10.98 16.13 -13.12
N LEU A 295 -11.33 15.73 -14.35
CA LEU A 295 -11.97 14.44 -14.61
C LEU A 295 -11.09 13.24 -14.28
N LEU A 296 -9.78 13.41 -14.30
CA LEU A 296 -8.80 12.38 -13.92
C LEU A 296 -8.18 12.63 -12.55
N GLY A 297 -8.67 13.62 -11.82
CA GLY A 297 -8.36 13.83 -10.41
C GLY A 297 -9.19 12.92 -9.50
N GLY A 298 -8.98 13.09 -8.19
CA GLY A 298 -9.69 12.33 -7.16
C GLY A 298 -9.13 10.92 -6.94
N ASP A 299 -9.96 10.01 -6.42
CA ASP A 299 -9.55 8.63 -6.18
C ASP A 299 -9.49 7.84 -7.50
N THR A 300 -8.30 7.74 -8.07
CA THR A 300 -8.04 6.99 -9.32
C THR A 300 -7.72 5.51 -9.08
N SER A 301 -7.91 4.98 -7.86
CA SER A 301 -7.51 3.61 -7.50
C SER A 301 -8.07 2.55 -8.44
N ALA A 302 -9.33 2.69 -8.88
CA ALA A 302 -9.97 1.75 -9.80
C ALA A 302 -9.36 1.83 -11.22
N VAL A 303 -8.98 3.03 -11.67
CA VAL A 303 -8.30 3.24 -12.95
C VAL A 303 -6.89 2.66 -12.88
N MET A 304 -6.14 2.93 -11.80
CA MET A 304 -4.78 2.40 -11.62
C MET A 304 -4.77 0.87 -11.49
N ALA A 305 -5.78 0.28 -10.86
CA ALA A 305 -5.95 -1.17 -10.86
C ALA A 305 -6.15 -1.72 -12.28
N ALA A 306 -6.92 -1.02 -13.13
CA ALA A 306 -7.12 -1.41 -14.52
C ALA A 306 -5.85 -1.20 -15.38
N VAL A 307 -5.08 -0.14 -15.12
CA VAL A 307 -3.76 0.12 -15.74
C VAL A 307 -2.81 -1.04 -15.43
N ARG A 308 -2.71 -1.46 -14.17
CA ARG A 308 -1.89 -2.62 -13.76
C ARG A 308 -2.35 -3.93 -14.38
N ALA A 309 -3.66 -4.11 -14.56
CA ALA A 309 -4.22 -5.31 -15.17
C ALA A 309 -3.99 -5.39 -16.69
N GLY A 310 -3.74 -4.25 -17.34
CA GLY A 310 -3.24 -4.19 -18.72
C GLY A 310 -4.17 -4.74 -19.81
N GLY A 311 -5.49 -4.82 -19.57
CA GLY A 311 -6.48 -5.44 -20.47
C GLY A 311 -7.67 -4.56 -20.87
N GLU A 312 -8.66 -5.18 -21.54
CA GLU A 312 -9.87 -4.53 -22.13
C GLU A 312 -10.74 -3.76 -21.11
N GLY A 313 -10.55 -3.99 -19.81
CA GLY A 313 -11.28 -3.31 -18.74
C GLY A 313 -10.90 -1.84 -18.49
N LEU A 314 -9.80 -1.35 -19.08
CA LEU A 314 -9.32 0.02 -18.86
C LEU A 314 -10.32 1.08 -19.31
N GLY A 315 -10.86 0.96 -20.53
CA GLY A 315 -11.85 1.90 -21.05
C GLY A 315 -13.12 1.97 -20.19
N ASN A 316 -13.56 0.83 -19.64
CA ASN A 316 -14.72 0.79 -18.74
C ASN A 316 -14.43 1.40 -17.36
N ALA A 317 -13.22 1.21 -16.82
CA ALA A 317 -12.80 1.84 -15.57
C ALA A 317 -12.68 3.36 -15.72
N VAL A 318 -12.01 3.82 -16.79
CA VAL A 318 -11.89 5.24 -17.13
C VAL A 318 -13.28 5.84 -17.40
N GLY A 319 -14.12 5.16 -18.17
CA GLY A 319 -15.47 5.62 -18.50
C GLY A 319 -16.33 5.88 -17.27
N ARG A 320 -16.34 4.95 -16.32
CA ARG A 320 -17.06 5.12 -15.05
C ARG A 320 -16.50 6.27 -14.20
N HIS A 321 -15.17 6.38 -14.11
CA HIS A 321 -14.50 7.44 -13.37
C HIS A 321 -14.81 8.82 -13.95
N VAL A 322 -14.62 8.98 -15.26
CA VAL A 322 -14.88 10.22 -16.00
C VAL A 322 -16.34 10.63 -15.87
N LEU A 323 -17.30 9.70 -15.99
CA LEU A 323 -18.72 10.03 -15.86
C LEU A 323 -19.07 10.54 -14.45
N ALA A 324 -18.51 9.90 -13.41
CA ALA A 324 -18.72 10.31 -12.03
C ALA A 324 -18.11 11.70 -11.77
N GLN A 325 -16.84 11.91 -12.15
CA GLN A 325 -16.18 13.21 -11.97
C GLN A 325 -16.83 14.31 -12.80
N PHE A 326 -17.26 14.03 -14.03
CA PHE A 326 -17.97 15.00 -14.87
C PHE A 326 -19.25 15.45 -14.18
N THR A 327 -20.01 14.53 -13.59
CA THR A 327 -21.24 14.86 -12.88
C THR A 327 -20.98 15.75 -11.66
N GLU A 328 -19.92 15.49 -10.89
CA GLU A 328 -19.53 16.35 -9.76
C GLU A 328 -19.04 17.73 -10.20
N GLU A 329 -18.17 17.81 -11.21
CA GLU A 329 -17.68 19.10 -11.74
C GLU A 329 -18.84 19.95 -12.27
N MET A 330 -19.80 19.33 -12.95
CA MET A 330 -21.00 20.01 -13.42
C MET A 330 -21.92 20.43 -12.28
N ARG A 331 -21.99 19.67 -11.18
CA ARG A 331 -22.71 20.08 -9.96
C ARG A 331 -22.07 21.33 -9.36
N TYR A 332 -20.73 21.39 -9.28
CA TYR A 332 -20.03 22.58 -8.79
C TYR A 332 -20.23 23.79 -9.71
N CYS A 333 -20.23 23.59 -11.03
CA CYS A 333 -20.54 24.66 -11.99
C CYS A 333 -21.98 25.18 -11.83
N ALA A 334 -22.95 24.28 -11.64
CA ALA A 334 -24.34 24.65 -11.41
C ALA A 334 -24.53 25.44 -10.11
N MET A 335 -23.88 25.02 -9.03
CA MET A 335 -23.88 25.75 -7.76
C MET A 335 -23.26 27.15 -7.92
N ALA A 336 -22.15 27.26 -8.66
CA ALA A 336 -21.53 28.55 -8.95
C ALA A 336 -22.46 29.46 -9.78
N ALA A 337 -23.12 28.92 -10.80
CA ALA A 337 -24.05 29.65 -11.65
C ALA A 337 -25.30 30.15 -10.90
N ALA A 338 -25.86 29.31 -10.02
CA ALA A 338 -27.05 29.59 -9.23
C ALA A 338 -26.81 30.56 -8.06
N ALA A 339 -25.57 30.72 -7.60
CA ALA A 339 -25.25 31.63 -6.51
C ALA A 339 -25.53 33.10 -6.89
N THR A 340 -26.58 33.67 -6.28
CA THR A 340 -26.93 35.09 -6.35
C THR A 340 -26.38 35.84 -5.13
N GLY A 341 -25.64 36.93 -5.34
CA GLY A 341 -25.09 37.76 -4.25
C GLY A 341 -23.68 37.36 -3.78
N LEU A 342 -22.91 38.34 -3.31
CA LEU A 342 -21.69 38.10 -2.53
C LEU A 342 -22.07 37.42 -1.20
N PRO A 343 -21.24 36.56 -0.61
CA PRO A 343 -21.54 36.00 0.72
C PRO A 343 -21.82 37.14 1.70
N ASP A 344 -22.99 37.12 2.32
CA ASP A 344 -23.55 38.20 3.13
C ASP A 344 -22.50 38.82 4.07
N GLY A 345 -22.33 40.15 3.99
CA GLY A 345 -21.54 40.94 4.94
C GLY A 345 -20.00 40.89 4.79
N THR A 346 -19.43 40.19 3.81
CA THR A 346 -17.97 40.16 3.64
C THR A 346 -17.45 41.39 2.87
N THR A 347 -16.87 42.37 3.59
CA THR A 347 -16.05 43.47 3.04
C THR A 347 -14.68 43.00 2.50
N ALA A 348 -14.42 41.68 2.52
CA ALA A 348 -13.15 41.10 2.15
C ALA A 348 -12.94 41.14 0.63
N ARG A 349 -11.90 41.89 0.19
CA ARG A 349 -11.46 42.00 -1.21
C ARG A 349 -11.14 40.64 -1.87
N ARG A 350 -10.91 39.59 -1.07
CA ARG A 350 -10.66 38.20 -1.52
C ARG A 350 -11.51 37.21 -0.73
N VAL A 351 -12.16 36.29 -1.44
CA VAL A 351 -13.01 35.21 -0.90
C VAL A 351 -12.25 33.90 -0.96
N ARG A 352 -12.34 33.07 0.10
CA ARG A 352 -11.76 31.73 0.13
C ARG A 352 -12.76 30.72 -0.44
N LEU A 353 -12.34 29.97 -1.45
CA LEU A 353 -13.10 28.86 -2.03
C LEU A 353 -13.04 27.62 -1.13
N SER A 354 -13.95 26.67 -1.34
CA SER A 354 -13.94 25.35 -0.69
C SER A 354 -12.63 24.58 -0.91
N SER A 355 -11.95 24.83 -2.03
CA SER A 355 -10.60 24.31 -2.35
C SER A 355 -9.49 24.93 -1.50
N GLY A 356 -9.81 25.87 -0.59
CA GLY A 356 -8.85 26.60 0.25
C GLY A 356 -8.18 27.79 -0.45
N SER A 357 -8.32 27.93 -1.77
CA SER A 357 -7.75 29.01 -2.59
C SER A 357 -8.47 30.35 -2.37
N ARG A 358 -7.76 31.48 -2.49
CA ARG A 358 -8.35 32.83 -2.36
C ARG A 358 -8.48 33.48 -3.74
N VAL A 359 -9.68 33.91 -4.11
CA VAL A 359 -9.99 34.65 -5.36
C VAL A 359 -10.52 36.04 -5.07
N THR A 360 -10.33 36.99 -5.98
CA THR A 360 -10.94 38.33 -5.82
C THR A 360 -12.45 38.27 -5.94
N GLN A 361 -13.17 39.23 -5.36
CA GLN A 361 -14.64 39.32 -5.53
C GLN A 361 -15.05 39.52 -6.99
N THR A 362 -14.26 40.28 -7.77
CA THR A 362 -14.46 40.48 -9.21
C THR A 362 -14.28 39.18 -9.98
N ALA A 363 -13.20 38.43 -9.74
CA ALA A 363 -13.01 37.11 -10.35
C ALA A 363 -14.09 36.10 -9.93
N LEU A 364 -14.62 36.23 -8.71
CA LEU A 364 -15.74 35.41 -8.26
C LEU A 364 -17.01 35.73 -9.06
N ALA A 365 -17.33 37.00 -9.25
CA ALA A 365 -18.48 37.44 -10.04
C ALA A 365 -18.35 37.04 -11.52
N GLU A 366 -17.18 37.25 -12.11
CA GLU A 366 -16.88 36.83 -13.48
C GLU A 366 -16.98 35.31 -13.63
N GLY A 367 -16.41 34.54 -12.71
CA GLY A 367 -16.48 33.08 -12.81
C GLY A 367 -17.89 32.52 -12.68
N ARG A 368 -18.76 33.17 -11.91
CA ARG A 368 -20.20 32.85 -11.86
C ARG A 368 -20.91 33.19 -13.17
N ALA A 369 -20.57 34.30 -13.81
CA ALA A 369 -21.10 34.66 -15.12
C ALA A 369 -20.67 33.64 -16.19
N ARG A 370 -19.37 33.32 -16.24
CA ARG A 370 -18.80 32.29 -17.15
C ARG A 370 -19.41 30.90 -16.89
N ALA A 371 -19.73 30.55 -15.64
CA ALA A 371 -20.43 29.31 -15.31
C ALA A 371 -21.87 29.29 -15.86
N ARG A 372 -22.58 30.43 -15.86
CA ARG A 372 -23.92 30.54 -16.48
C ARG A 372 -23.88 30.38 -18.00
N ASP A 373 -22.79 30.76 -18.65
CA ASP A 373 -22.59 30.54 -20.09
C ASP A 373 -22.31 29.06 -20.42
N LEU A 374 -21.66 28.34 -19.50
CA LEU A 374 -21.31 26.92 -19.65
C LEU A 374 -22.48 25.96 -19.42
N MET A 375 -23.37 26.28 -18.46
CA MET A 375 -24.45 25.38 -18.06
C MET A 375 -25.40 24.97 -19.21
N PRO A 376 -25.90 25.88 -20.06
CA PRO A 376 -26.80 25.54 -21.17
C PRO A 376 -26.20 24.54 -22.16
N LEU A 377 -24.87 24.54 -22.32
CA LEU A 377 -24.17 23.68 -23.29
C LEU A 377 -24.29 22.18 -22.97
N GLN A 378 -24.63 21.82 -21.73
CA GLN A 378 -24.81 20.43 -21.31
C GLN A 378 -26.26 20.07 -20.92
N GLU A 379 -27.20 21.01 -21.00
CA GLU A 379 -28.61 20.77 -20.65
C GLU A 379 -29.29 19.84 -21.66
N LEU A 380 -28.84 19.86 -22.92
CA LEU A 380 -29.29 18.94 -23.96
C LEU A 380 -28.61 17.58 -23.81
N PRO A 381 -29.37 16.47 -23.66
CA PRO A 381 -28.79 15.13 -23.52
C PRO A 381 -27.85 14.74 -24.66
N ALA A 382 -28.14 15.17 -25.89
CA ALA A 382 -27.30 14.91 -27.06
C ALA A 382 -25.92 15.60 -26.94
N HIS A 383 -25.89 16.86 -26.51
CA HIS A 383 -24.64 17.61 -26.33
C HIS A 383 -23.84 17.02 -25.17
N ARG A 384 -24.49 16.80 -24.03
CA ARG A 384 -23.87 16.19 -22.85
C ARG A 384 -23.28 14.82 -23.19
N GLY A 385 -24.02 13.99 -23.93
CA GLY A 385 -23.54 12.69 -24.39
C GLY A 385 -22.27 12.81 -25.23
N ARG A 386 -22.23 13.74 -26.19
CA ARG A 386 -21.04 13.97 -27.04
C ARG A 386 -19.84 14.48 -26.23
N ILE A 387 -20.04 15.42 -25.32
CA ILE A 387 -18.98 15.95 -24.44
C ILE A 387 -18.40 14.82 -23.57
N VAL A 388 -19.26 14.03 -22.93
CA VAL A 388 -18.82 12.92 -22.06
C VAL A 388 -18.10 11.84 -22.86
N VAL A 389 -18.61 11.46 -24.04
CA VAL A 389 -17.94 10.49 -24.91
C VAL A 389 -16.56 10.99 -25.33
N GLY A 390 -16.42 12.26 -25.71
CA GLY A 390 -15.14 12.86 -26.02
C GLY A 390 -14.17 12.87 -24.84
N ALA A 391 -14.68 13.17 -23.64
CA ALA A 391 -13.89 13.11 -22.41
C ALA A 391 -13.36 11.71 -22.15
N ILE A 392 -14.21 10.69 -22.28
CA ILE A 392 -13.84 9.28 -22.10
C ILE A 392 -12.80 8.86 -23.14
N GLN A 393 -12.96 9.27 -24.41
CA GLN A 393 -12.00 8.95 -25.48
C GLN A 393 -10.62 9.52 -25.18
N GLN A 394 -10.52 10.81 -24.85
CA GLN A 394 -9.24 11.45 -24.53
C GLN A 394 -8.61 10.88 -23.26
N ALA A 395 -9.41 10.70 -22.21
CA ALA A 395 -8.95 10.11 -20.95
C ALA A 395 -8.45 8.66 -21.13
N THR A 396 -9.18 7.86 -21.91
CA THR A 396 -8.81 6.46 -22.18
C THR A 396 -7.52 6.41 -22.99
N SER A 397 -7.39 7.24 -24.04
CA SER A 397 -6.17 7.30 -24.85
C SER A 397 -4.95 7.59 -23.97
N MET A 398 -5.04 8.56 -23.06
CA MET A 398 -3.92 8.91 -22.18
C MET A 398 -3.60 7.81 -21.17
N MET A 399 -4.63 7.21 -20.56
CA MET A 399 -4.43 6.11 -19.61
C MET A 399 -3.89 4.85 -20.29
N THR A 400 -4.21 4.62 -21.58
CA THR A 400 -3.64 3.54 -22.38
C THR A 400 -2.14 3.74 -22.57
N THR A 401 -1.68 4.95 -22.89
CA THR A 401 -0.24 5.25 -22.99
C THR A 401 0.49 4.98 -21.68
N ILE A 402 -0.09 5.37 -20.53
CA ILE A 402 0.48 5.06 -19.21
C ILE A 402 0.51 3.54 -18.97
N ALA A 403 -0.54 2.83 -19.37
CA ALA A 403 -0.60 1.37 -19.23
C ALA A 403 0.41 0.65 -20.12
N GLU A 404 0.69 1.15 -21.32
CA GLU A 404 1.71 0.62 -22.23
C GLU A 404 3.11 0.79 -21.64
N GLU A 405 3.46 1.98 -21.17
CA GLU A 405 4.74 2.24 -20.52
C GLU A 405 4.94 1.40 -19.25
N TYR A 406 3.88 1.27 -18.43
CA TYR A 406 3.93 0.39 -17.26
C TYR A 406 4.10 -1.08 -17.64
N ARG A 407 3.47 -1.52 -18.75
CA ARG A 407 3.62 -2.88 -19.27
C ARG A 407 5.06 -3.14 -19.73
N GLU A 408 5.68 -2.19 -20.43
CA GLU A 408 7.09 -2.26 -20.83
C GLU A 408 8.01 -2.36 -19.61
N ALA A 409 7.84 -1.49 -18.62
CA ALA A 409 8.60 -1.54 -17.37
C ALA A 409 8.38 -2.88 -16.63
N SER A 410 7.16 -3.42 -16.64
CA SER A 410 6.85 -4.73 -16.05
C SER A 410 7.54 -5.89 -16.76
N VAL A 411 7.73 -5.80 -18.09
CA VAL A 411 8.52 -6.79 -18.85
C VAL A 411 9.99 -6.76 -18.43
N ASP A 412 10.54 -5.57 -18.21
CA ASP A 412 11.93 -5.43 -17.73
C ASP A 412 12.09 -5.97 -16.30
N VAL A 413 11.14 -5.69 -15.39
CA VAL A 413 11.10 -6.31 -14.06
C VAL A 413 11.10 -7.83 -14.15
N GLN A 414 10.27 -8.40 -15.03
CA GLN A 414 10.19 -9.85 -15.21
C GLN A 414 11.48 -10.43 -15.79
N ARG A 415 12.14 -9.72 -16.72
CA ARG A 415 13.45 -10.10 -17.27
C ARG A 415 14.53 -10.09 -16.18
N SER A 416 14.58 -9.04 -15.37
CA SER A 416 15.54 -8.90 -14.26
C SER A 416 15.29 -9.94 -13.17
N ARG A 417 14.03 -10.31 -12.91
CA ARG A 417 13.67 -11.40 -12.00
C ARG A 417 14.15 -12.75 -12.53
N SER A 418 13.94 -13.03 -13.81
CA SER A 418 14.43 -14.25 -14.46
C SER A 418 15.96 -14.34 -14.42
N ALA A 419 16.66 -13.21 -14.60
CA ALA A 419 18.11 -13.13 -14.49
C ALA A 419 18.60 -13.41 -13.05
N LEU A 420 17.90 -12.89 -12.03
CA LEU A 420 18.19 -13.19 -10.63
C LEU A 420 18.00 -14.68 -10.32
N ASP A 421 16.90 -15.28 -10.77
CA ASP A 421 16.62 -16.70 -10.57
C ASP A 421 17.70 -17.57 -11.23
N GLY A 422 18.13 -17.20 -12.44
CA GLY A 422 19.28 -17.83 -13.13
C GLY A 422 20.58 -17.72 -12.33
N ALA A 423 20.91 -16.53 -11.83
CA ALA A 423 22.12 -16.31 -11.03
C ALA A 423 22.09 -17.08 -9.69
N LEU A 424 20.92 -17.22 -9.07
CA LEU A 424 20.73 -18.01 -7.86
C LEU A 424 20.93 -19.51 -8.13
N LYS A 425 20.43 -20.02 -9.26
CA LYS A 425 20.61 -21.41 -9.70
C LYS A 425 22.07 -21.73 -10.01
N ASP A 426 22.78 -20.82 -10.70
CA ASP A 426 24.21 -20.98 -10.96
C ASP A 426 25.01 -21.03 -9.65
N ARG A 427 24.66 -20.16 -8.69
CA ARG A 427 25.29 -20.17 -7.37
C ARG A 427 25.01 -21.45 -6.60
N SER A 428 23.78 -21.97 -6.63
CA SER A 428 23.46 -23.23 -5.93
C SER A 428 24.22 -24.41 -6.51
N ALA A 429 24.35 -24.50 -7.84
CA ALA A 429 25.14 -25.54 -8.49
C ALA A 429 26.63 -25.49 -8.07
N LEU A 430 27.19 -24.30 -7.91
CA LEU A 430 28.56 -24.13 -7.40
C LEU A 430 28.70 -24.56 -5.92
N VAL A 431 27.70 -24.27 -5.09
CA VAL A 431 27.67 -24.72 -3.69
C VAL A 431 27.64 -26.24 -3.61
N GLU A 432 26.76 -26.90 -4.39
CA GLU A 432 26.67 -28.36 -4.46
C GLU A 432 28.01 -28.99 -4.90
N ARG A 433 28.66 -28.42 -5.93
CA ARG A 433 30.00 -28.86 -6.35
C ARG A 433 31.05 -28.67 -5.25
N GLY A 434 30.96 -27.60 -4.46
CA GLY A 434 31.83 -27.36 -3.30
C GLY A 434 31.65 -28.39 -2.19
N GLU A 435 30.42 -28.78 -1.89
CA GLU A 435 30.12 -29.86 -0.94
C GLU A 435 30.64 -31.22 -1.44
N GLN A 436 30.55 -31.48 -2.75
CA GLN A 436 31.10 -32.69 -3.35
C GLN A 436 32.64 -32.71 -3.26
N LEU A 437 33.30 -31.61 -3.63
CA LEU A 437 34.77 -31.47 -3.53
C LEU A 437 35.26 -31.61 -2.08
N THR A 438 34.52 -31.10 -1.11
CA THR A 438 34.85 -31.25 0.32
C THR A 438 34.80 -32.72 0.76
N ARG A 439 33.80 -33.47 0.29
CA ARG A 439 33.70 -34.92 0.53
C ARG A 439 34.86 -35.69 -0.14
N GLU A 440 35.19 -35.34 -1.38
CA GLU A 440 36.31 -35.95 -2.13
C GLU A 440 37.66 -35.68 -1.45
N LEU A 441 37.91 -34.46 -0.97
CA LEU A 441 39.10 -34.11 -0.18
C LEU A 441 39.16 -34.88 1.13
N GLY A 442 38.05 -34.98 1.87
CA GLY A 442 37.97 -35.77 3.10
C GLY A 442 38.32 -37.24 2.87
N ALA A 443 37.77 -37.85 1.81
CA ALA A 443 38.09 -39.22 1.43
C ALA A 443 39.57 -39.40 1.01
N ALA A 444 40.14 -38.45 0.27
CA ALA A 444 41.54 -38.49 -0.13
C ALA A 444 42.49 -38.34 1.07
N HIS A 445 42.17 -37.48 2.04
CA HIS A 445 42.93 -37.36 3.29
C HIS A 445 42.85 -38.63 4.14
N ALA A 446 41.67 -39.26 4.25
CA ALA A 446 41.50 -40.52 4.96
C ALA A 446 42.32 -41.65 4.31
N ALA A 447 42.31 -41.75 2.97
CA ALA A 447 43.12 -42.71 2.23
C ALA A 447 44.63 -42.49 2.45
N LEU A 448 45.11 -41.24 2.45
CA LEU A 448 46.51 -40.93 2.74
C LEU A 448 46.88 -41.27 4.20
N SER A 449 45.97 -41.06 5.15
CA SER A 449 46.19 -41.47 6.55
C SER A 449 46.30 -42.99 6.67
N GLY A 450 45.41 -43.74 6.02
CA GLY A 450 45.45 -45.21 6.00
C GLY A 450 46.78 -45.74 5.45
N LEU A 451 47.27 -45.19 4.33
CA LEU A 451 48.57 -45.56 3.76
C LEU A 451 49.74 -45.29 4.73
N ARG A 452 49.68 -44.17 5.47
CA ARG A 452 50.69 -43.83 6.50
C ARG A 452 50.61 -44.73 7.73
N ASP A 453 49.41 -45.16 8.11
CA ASP A 453 49.19 -46.08 9.22
C ASP A 453 49.68 -47.49 8.89
N GLU A 454 49.39 -47.98 7.67
CA GLU A 454 49.94 -49.24 7.14
C GLU A 454 51.46 -49.24 7.08
N ARG A 455 52.06 -48.10 6.70
CA ARG A 455 53.53 -47.93 6.72
C ARG A 455 54.05 -48.02 8.16
N ARG A 456 53.45 -47.29 9.10
CA ARG A 456 53.83 -47.34 10.53
C ARG A 456 53.72 -48.75 11.12
N GLN A 457 52.69 -49.51 10.75
CA GLN A 457 52.52 -50.89 11.18
C GLN A 457 53.57 -51.84 10.58
N ARG A 458 53.93 -51.64 9.30
CA ARG A 458 55.03 -52.40 8.66
C ARG A 458 56.38 -52.09 9.28
N ASP A 459 56.65 -50.83 9.56
CA ASP A 459 57.90 -50.38 10.19
C ASP A 459 58.01 -50.93 11.64
N ALA A 460 56.89 -50.93 12.39
CA ALA A 460 56.83 -51.50 13.74
C ALA A 460 57.04 -53.03 13.74
N ALA A 461 56.48 -53.76 12.76
CA ALA A 461 56.64 -55.21 12.62
C ALA A 461 58.07 -55.62 12.22
N GLN A 462 58.82 -54.75 11.55
CA GLN A 462 60.22 -54.98 11.18
C GLN A 462 61.22 -54.65 12.30
N SER A 463 60.80 -53.94 13.35
CA SER A 463 61.66 -53.46 14.44
C SER A 463 61.74 -54.34 15.71
N SER A 464 61.25 -55.59 15.69
CA SER A 464 61.35 -56.50 16.86
C SER A 464 62.40 -57.61 16.70
N PRO A 465 63.37 -57.73 17.62
CA PRO A 465 63.94 -59.02 18.00
C PRO A 465 63.70 -59.36 19.49
N SER A 466 63.78 -60.66 19.75
CA SER A 466 63.32 -61.41 20.91
C SER A 466 64.21 -61.34 22.18
N ALA A 467 63.53 -61.52 23.31
CA ALA A 467 63.92 -62.26 24.54
C ALA A 467 64.88 -61.67 25.61
N GLN A 468 64.26 -61.45 26.78
CA GLN A 468 64.63 -61.97 28.13
C GLN A 468 65.73 -61.33 29.01
N SER A 469 65.25 -60.84 30.17
CA SER A 469 65.73 -61.07 31.54
C SER A 469 66.73 -60.11 32.21
N ALA A 470 66.33 -59.72 33.44
CA ALA A 470 67.09 -59.30 34.63
C ALA A 470 67.56 -57.83 34.79
N GLN A 471 66.97 -57.16 35.80
CA GLN A 471 67.52 -56.04 36.59
C GLN A 471 68.74 -56.48 37.43
N PRO A 472 69.49 -55.59 38.15
CA PRO A 472 69.71 -54.13 38.01
C PRO A 472 71.21 -53.71 38.17
N ALA A 473 71.57 -52.46 37.82
CA ALA A 473 72.42 -51.52 38.61
C ALA A 473 73.28 -50.53 37.78
N SER A 474 73.12 -49.26 38.16
CA SER A 474 74.10 -48.15 38.26
C SER A 474 74.94 -47.64 37.08
N ARG A 475 74.80 -46.31 36.91
CA ARG A 475 75.81 -45.24 36.75
C ARG A 475 76.37 -44.89 35.36
N ASP A 476 76.18 -43.59 35.10
CA ASP A 476 77.10 -42.58 34.56
C ASP A 476 77.59 -42.63 33.10
N ALA A 477 77.26 -41.50 32.45
CA ALA A 477 78.10 -40.69 31.58
C ALA A 477 78.24 -41.04 30.08
N ALA A 478 77.75 -40.06 29.30
CA ALA A 478 78.27 -39.50 28.04
C ALA A 478 78.35 -40.39 26.77
N PRO A 479 77.77 -39.93 25.63
CA PRO A 479 78.09 -40.46 24.32
C PRO A 479 79.18 -39.63 23.64
N ASP A 480 80.20 -40.33 23.16
CA ASP A 480 81.19 -39.87 22.21
C ASP A 480 80.84 -40.45 20.83
N ALA A 481 80.77 -39.60 19.80
CA ALA A 481 80.97 -39.98 18.39
C ALA A 481 80.94 -38.76 17.45
N ALA A 482 82.14 -38.22 17.24
CA ALA A 482 82.74 -37.82 15.95
C ALA A 482 81.83 -37.38 14.78
N ILE A 483 81.99 -36.10 14.38
CA ILE A 483 81.68 -35.59 13.02
C ILE A 483 82.94 -34.89 12.45
N PRO A 484 83.22 -35.00 11.13
CA PRO A 484 84.54 -34.71 10.53
C PRO A 484 84.84 -33.22 10.34
N GLN A 485 86.13 -32.90 10.44
CA GLN A 485 86.71 -31.57 10.28
C GLN A 485 86.72 -31.09 8.82
N LEU A 486 86.41 -29.81 8.61
CA LEU A 486 86.81 -29.01 7.45
C LEU A 486 87.28 -27.62 7.91
N PRO A 487 88.21 -26.98 7.18
CA PRO A 487 89.26 -26.16 7.78
C PRO A 487 88.84 -24.72 8.07
N ALA A 488 89.22 -24.25 9.25
CA ALA A 488 89.14 -22.86 9.66
C ALA A 488 90.38 -22.08 9.19
N ALA A 489 90.16 -20.94 8.55
CA ALA A 489 91.14 -19.87 8.45
C ALA A 489 91.05 -19.01 9.73
N ALA A 490 92.18 -18.86 10.41
CA ALA A 490 92.31 -18.11 11.65
C ALA A 490 92.36 -16.60 11.39
N GLY A 491 91.81 -15.82 12.33
CA GLY A 491 91.92 -14.36 12.29
C GLY A 491 91.32 -13.69 13.52
N SER A 492 92.02 -13.82 14.65
CA SER A 492 92.19 -12.85 15.75
C SER A 492 91.04 -11.95 16.26
N SER A 493 91.03 -11.81 17.59
CA SER A 493 90.44 -10.78 18.46
C SER A 493 89.05 -11.10 19.03
N SER A 494 89.06 -11.52 20.30
CA SER A 494 87.90 -11.83 21.15
C SER A 494 87.35 -10.55 21.79
N PRO A 495 86.06 -10.21 21.60
CA PRO A 495 85.29 -9.41 22.53
C PRO A 495 84.40 -10.32 23.40
N ASP A 496 84.65 -10.25 24.71
CA ASP A 496 83.81 -10.63 25.86
C ASP A 496 82.57 -11.52 25.61
N VAL A 497 82.79 -12.84 25.58
CA VAL A 497 81.76 -13.86 25.37
C VAL A 497 80.74 -13.92 26.51
N ASP A 498 81.16 -13.60 27.75
CA ASP A 498 80.30 -13.70 28.93
C ASP A 498 79.31 -12.52 29.03
N ALA A 499 79.74 -11.30 28.66
CA ALA A 499 78.84 -10.17 28.51
C ALA A 499 77.74 -10.45 27.45
N ARG A 500 78.09 -11.17 26.37
CA ARG A 500 77.14 -11.56 25.32
C ARG A 500 76.14 -12.63 25.79
N ARG A 501 76.58 -13.59 26.61
CA ARG A 501 75.69 -14.60 27.23
C ARG A 501 74.69 -13.99 28.20
N MET A 502 75.12 -13.06 29.04
CA MET A 502 74.22 -12.37 29.98
C MET A 502 73.14 -11.55 29.25
N ARG A 503 73.51 -10.85 28.17
CA ARG A 503 72.53 -10.14 27.33
C ARG A 503 71.50 -11.09 26.70
N LEU A 504 71.96 -12.22 26.14
CA LEU A 504 71.07 -13.21 25.52
C LEU A 504 70.15 -13.91 26.52
N ARG A 505 70.59 -14.15 27.77
CA ARG A 505 69.68 -14.61 28.84
C ARG A 505 68.58 -13.58 29.11
N GLY A 506 68.95 -12.31 29.24
CA GLY A 506 67.98 -11.22 29.39
C GLY A 506 67.08 -11.00 28.17
N ASP A 507 67.52 -11.35 26.95
CA ASP A 507 66.68 -11.36 25.75
C ASP A 507 65.70 -12.55 25.76
N VAL A 508 66.14 -13.74 26.19
CA VAL A 508 65.27 -14.93 26.35
C VAL A 508 64.18 -14.68 27.40
N ASP A 509 64.53 -14.11 28.55
CA ASP A 509 63.56 -13.80 29.61
C ASP A 509 62.53 -12.76 29.14
N ARG A 510 62.99 -11.70 28.46
CA ARG A 510 62.10 -10.68 27.86
C ARG A 510 61.19 -11.25 26.79
N HIS A 511 61.71 -12.07 25.87
CA HIS A 511 60.89 -12.69 24.83
C HIS A 511 59.95 -13.77 25.39
N SER A 512 60.30 -14.43 26.49
CA SER A 512 59.40 -15.36 27.18
C SER A 512 58.22 -14.62 27.81
N ALA A 513 58.48 -13.53 28.55
CA ALA A 513 57.43 -12.70 29.13
C ALA A 513 56.51 -12.11 28.05
N GLN A 514 57.08 -11.65 26.93
CA GLN A 514 56.31 -11.17 25.78
C GLN A 514 55.45 -12.27 25.12
N ALA A 515 55.93 -13.52 25.08
CA ALA A 515 55.17 -14.64 24.54
C ALA A 515 53.98 -15.00 25.45
N ASP A 516 54.19 -15.02 26.76
CA ASP A 516 53.13 -15.31 27.74
C ASP A 516 52.06 -14.21 27.74
N GLU A 517 52.46 -12.94 27.63
CA GLU A 517 51.53 -11.82 27.48
C GLU A 517 50.75 -11.89 26.16
N ALA A 518 51.41 -12.23 25.05
CA ALA A 518 50.76 -12.41 23.75
C ALA A 518 49.77 -13.59 23.75
N ARG A 519 50.10 -14.71 24.40
CA ARG A 519 49.18 -15.85 24.61
C ARG A 519 47.95 -15.44 25.41
N SER A 520 48.15 -14.69 26.51
CA SER A 520 47.04 -14.20 27.32
C SER A 520 46.10 -13.28 26.54
N ARG A 521 46.62 -12.44 25.63
CA ARG A 521 45.81 -11.61 24.73
C ARG A 521 44.99 -12.46 23.75
N VAL A 522 45.62 -13.44 23.09
CA VAL A 522 44.94 -14.36 22.17
C VAL A 522 43.82 -15.13 22.88
N ASP A 523 44.08 -15.67 24.06
CA ASP A 523 43.10 -16.42 24.85
C ASP A 523 41.93 -15.55 25.33
N GLN A 524 42.17 -14.27 25.60
CA GLN A 524 41.14 -13.32 25.96
C GLN A 524 40.27 -12.98 24.73
N THR A 525 40.89 -12.63 23.60
CA THR A 525 40.16 -12.31 22.36
C THR A 525 39.37 -13.53 21.86
N ALA A 526 39.87 -14.76 22.04
CA ALA A 526 39.13 -15.98 21.72
C ALA A 526 37.87 -16.16 22.59
N ARG A 527 37.92 -15.80 23.88
CA ARG A 527 36.73 -15.77 24.76
C ARG A 527 35.73 -14.70 24.32
N ASP A 528 36.21 -13.50 24.02
CA ASP A 528 35.36 -12.39 23.54
C ASP A 528 34.65 -12.76 22.21
N ILE A 529 35.33 -13.49 21.31
CA ILE A 529 34.73 -14.04 20.09
C ILE A 529 33.58 -15.01 20.43
N GLY A 530 33.78 -15.89 21.40
CA GLY A 530 32.75 -16.84 21.85
C GLY A 530 31.50 -16.14 22.39
N GLU A 531 31.68 -15.09 23.18
CA GLU A 531 30.58 -14.26 23.71
C GLU A 531 29.84 -13.50 22.59
N ALA A 532 30.58 -12.90 21.65
CA ALA A 532 30.01 -12.21 20.51
C ALA A 532 29.22 -13.16 19.58
N GLN A 533 29.69 -14.39 19.37
CA GLN A 533 28.97 -15.41 18.63
C GLN A 533 27.65 -15.83 19.32
N ALA A 534 27.67 -15.96 20.64
CA ALA A 534 26.47 -16.28 21.42
C ALA A 534 25.44 -15.15 21.32
N GLU A 535 25.87 -13.89 21.41
CA GLU A 535 25.00 -12.72 21.28
C GLU A 535 24.41 -12.59 19.88
N LEU A 536 25.21 -12.82 18.83
CA LEU A 536 24.73 -12.84 17.46
C LEU A 536 23.65 -13.91 17.26
N ARG A 537 23.84 -15.11 17.79
CA ARG A 537 22.83 -16.18 17.72
C ARG A 537 21.54 -15.78 18.43
N ARG A 538 21.62 -15.22 19.64
CA ARG A 538 20.45 -14.72 20.39
C ARG A 538 19.70 -13.64 19.62
N SER A 539 20.40 -12.65 19.09
CA SER A 539 19.79 -11.54 18.34
C SER A 539 19.16 -12.01 17.02
N ALA A 540 19.79 -12.98 16.33
CA ALA A 540 19.24 -13.54 15.10
C ALA A 540 17.96 -14.36 15.36
N GLN A 541 17.93 -15.18 16.42
CA GLN A 541 16.74 -15.92 16.81
C GLN A 541 15.59 -15.00 17.23
N ALA A 542 15.88 -13.94 17.99
CA ALA A 542 14.88 -12.94 18.38
C ALA A 542 14.30 -12.21 17.15
N HIS A 543 15.15 -11.81 16.20
CA HIS A 543 14.72 -11.21 14.94
C HIS A 543 13.83 -12.16 14.14
N GLU A 544 14.22 -13.42 13.98
CA GLU A 544 13.45 -14.42 13.22
C GLU A 544 12.08 -14.67 13.85
N ALA A 545 12.01 -14.78 15.19
CA ALA A 545 10.76 -14.92 15.92
C ALA A 545 9.83 -13.69 15.75
N ALA A 546 10.39 -12.48 15.85
CA ALA A 546 9.64 -11.24 15.67
C ALA A 546 9.13 -11.07 14.22
N ALA A 547 9.96 -11.39 13.23
CA ALA A 547 9.59 -11.37 11.81
C ALA A 547 8.49 -12.39 11.50
N ALA A 548 8.58 -13.60 12.06
CA ALA A 548 7.55 -14.63 11.91
C ALA A 548 6.21 -14.21 12.56
N ALA A 549 6.25 -13.55 13.72
CA ALA A 549 5.06 -13.01 14.38
C ALA A 549 4.41 -11.91 13.54
N LEU A 550 5.19 -10.95 13.02
CA LEU A 550 4.73 -9.89 12.13
C LEU A 550 4.10 -10.47 10.85
N ALA A 551 4.70 -11.50 10.25
CA ALA A 551 4.16 -12.17 9.06
C ALA A 551 2.81 -12.86 9.33
N ARG A 552 2.65 -13.50 10.50
CA ARG A 552 1.35 -14.11 10.89
C ARG A 552 0.27 -13.07 11.09
N GLU A 553 0.60 -11.94 11.69
CA GLU A 553 -0.34 -10.85 11.89
C GLU A 553 -0.73 -10.17 10.58
N ALA A 554 0.23 -9.94 9.68
CA ALA A 554 -0.06 -9.45 8.34
C ALA A 554 -0.99 -10.42 7.58
N ALA A 555 -0.77 -11.73 7.69
CA ALA A 555 -1.63 -12.74 7.08
C ALA A 555 -3.03 -12.79 7.72
N ASN A 556 -3.15 -12.56 9.02
CA ASN A 556 -4.44 -12.49 9.71
C ASN A 556 -5.20 -11.20 9.34
N ALA A 557 -4.51 -10.06 9.34
CA ALA A 557 -5.09 -8.77 8.93
C ALA A 557 -5.54 -8.80 7.47
N SER A 558 -4.79 -9.47 6.57
CA SER A 558 -5.22 -9.65 5.18
C SER A 558 -6.50 -10.49 5.08
N ARG A 559 -6.58 -11.59 5.84
CA ARG A 559 -7.78 -12.45 5.87
C ARG A 559 -9.00 -11.69 6.40
N GLU A 560 -8.84 -11.00 7.52
CA GLU A 560 -9.90 -10.17 8.11
C GLU A 560 -10.34 -9.06 7.14
N HIS A 561 -9.40 -8.42 6.44
CA HIS A 561 -9.72 -7.41 5.44
C HIS A 561 -10.52 -7.99 4.26
N ASP A 562 -10.18 -9.19 3.79
CA ASP A 562 -10.91 -9.85 2.71
C ASP A 562 -12.30 -10.34 3.15
N GLU A 563 -12.43 -10.85 4.38
CA GLU A 563 -13.73 -11.21 4.99
C GLU A 563 -14.63 -9.98 5.12
N VAL A 564 -14.10 -8.86 5.63
CA VAL A 564 -14.84 -7.59 5.75
C VAL A 564 -15.23 -7.06 4.37
N ARG A 565 -14.35 -7.17 3.36
CA ARG A 565 -14.65 -6.78 1.97
C ARG A 565 -15.77 -7.64 1.39
N ALA A 566 -15.75 -8.95 1.57
CA ALA A 566 -16.78 -9.86 1.09
C ALA A 566 -18.13 -9.58 1.78
N ALA A 567 -18.12 -9.38 3.10
CA ALA A 567 -19.31 -9.01 3.87
C ALA A 567 -19.90 -7.66 3.39
N GLN A 568 -19.05 -6.67 3.11
CA GLN A 568 -19.49 -5.38 2.55
C GLN A 568 -20.13 -5.55 1.16
N ALA A 569 -19.57 -6.40 0.30
CA ALA A 569 -20.15 -6.67 -1.03
C ALA A 569 -21.55 -7.30 -0.91
N GLY A 570 -21.70 -8.32 -0.06
CA GLY A 570 -22.99 -8.97 0.18
C GLY A 570 -24.04 -8.04 0.79
N LEU A 571 -23.66 -7.15 1.71
CA LEU A 571 -24.58 -6.15 2.25
C LEU A 571 -24.96 -5.08 1.22
N ARG A 572 -24.04 -4.65 0.35
CA ARG A 572 -24.34 -3.70 -0.73
C ARG A 572 -25.32 -4.30 -1.74
N GLU A 573 -25.16 -5.57 -2.09
CA GLU A 573 -26.08 -6.28 -2.97
C GLU A 573 -27.49 -6.35 -2.37
N ARG A 574 -27.59 -6.76 -1.09
CA ARG A 574 -28.86 -6.76 -0.37
C ARG A 574 -29.50 -5.38 -0.30
N LEU A 575 -28.69 -4.34 -0.02
CA LEU A 575 -29.17 -2.96 0.01
C LEU A 575 -29.74 -2.53 -1.34
N ALA A 576 -29.04 -2.83 -2.44
CA ALA A 576 -29.50 -2.51 -3.79
C ALA A 576 -30.82 -3.21 -4.14
N VAL A 577 -30.97 -4.49 -3.77
CA VAL A 577 -32.23 -5.23 -3.95
C VAL A 577 -33.36 -4.61 -3.12
N THR A 578 -33.11 -4.26 -1.86
CA THR A 578 -34.09 -3.60 -1.00
C THR A 578 -34.47 -2.22 -1.54
N GLU A 579 -33.52 -1.44 -2.03
CA GLU A 579 -33.76 -0.12 -2.66
C GLU A 579 -34.59 -0.22 -3.94
N ALA A 580 -34.31 -1.22 -4.79
CA ALA A 580 -35.11 -1.48 -5.99
C ALA A 580 -36.57 -1.83 -5.62
N ARG A 581 -36.77 -2.72 -4.65
CA ARG A 581 -38.12 -3.06 -4.14
C ARG A 581 -38.84 -1.87 -3.53
N ILE A 582 -38.13 -1.00 -2.80
CA ILE A 582 -38.69 0.27 -2.31
C ILE A 582 -39.15 1.12 -3.48
N GLY A 583 -38.35 1.27 -4.53
CA GLY A 583 -38.71 2.01 -5.74
C GLY A 583 -39.97 1.46 -6.41
N GLU A 584 -40.03 0.15 -6.66
CA GLU A 584 -41.19 -0.53 -7.24
C GLU A 584 -42.46 -0.36 -6.41
N LEU A 585 -42.34 -0.48 -5.08
CA LEU A 585 -43.48 -0.34 -4.18
C LEU A 585 -43.97 1.11 -4.08
N ARG A 586 -43.06 2.10 -4.17
CA ARG A 586 -43.41 3.52 -4.26
C ARG A 586 -44.19 3.84 -5.54
N GLU A 587 -43.74 3.30 -6.67
CA GLU A 587 -44.47 3.41 -7.93
C GLU A 587 -45.84 2.72 -7.86
N THR A 588 -45.92 1.55 -7.23
CA THR A 588 -47.19 0.83 -7.02
C THR A 588 -48.16 1.64 -6.15
N LEU A 589 -47.68 2.24 -5.06
CA LEU A 589 -48.45 3.15 -4.21
C LEU A 589 -48.90 4.39 -4.97
N HIS A 590 -48.01 4.98 -5.77
CA HIS A 590 -48.36 6.10 -6.63
C HIS A 590 -49.45 5.65 -7.62
N GLN A 591 -49.36 4.51 -8.28
CA GLN A 591 -50.36 4.11 -9.27
C GLN A 591 -51.66 3.53 -8.69
N ALA A 592 -51.71 3.24 -7.38
CA ALA A 592 -52.84 2.59 -6.74
C ALA A 592 -54.17 3.34 -6.97
N PRO A 593 -55.22 2.68 -7.50
CA PRO A 593 -56.53 3.31 -7.72
C PRO A 593 -57.14 3.91 -6.45
N ALA A 594 -56.96 3.23 -5.32
CA ALA A 594 -57.38 3.70 -4.00
C ALA A 594 -56.72 5.04 -3.62
N ARG A 595 -55.43 5.21 -3.93
CA ARG A 595 -54.66 6.43 -3.66
C ARG A 595 -55.23 7.57 -4.49
N ARG A 596 -55.36 7.34 -5.79
CA ARG A 596 -55.91 8.32 -6.74
C ARG A 596 -57.36 8.67 -6.45
N ALA A 597 -58.14 7.78 -5.84
CA ALA A 597 -59.51 8.06 -5.40
C ALA A 597 -59.54 8.91 -4.12
N ALA A 598 -58.53 8.80 -3.26
CA ALA A 598 -58.45 9.53 -2.00
C ALA A 598 -57.87 10.95 -2.17
N ILE A 599 -56.75 11.07 -2.88
CA ILE A 599 -55.96 12.31 -2.98
C ILE A 599 -55.56 12.58 -4.43
N SER A 600 -55.66 13.85 -4.85
CA SER A 600 -55.22 14.28 -6.17
C SER A 600 -53.70 14.10 -6.34
N ASP A 601 -53.24 13.83 -7.57
CA ASP A 601 -51.80 13.68 -7.87
C ASP A 601 -51.00 14.91 -7.43
N LEU A 602 -51.51 16.11 -7.71
CA LEU A 602 -50.87 17.36 -7.33
C LEU A 602 -50.78 17.54 -5.81
N ALA A 603 -51.80 17.11 -5.05
CA ALA A 603 -51.76 17.19 -3.59
C ALA A 603 -50.79 16.17 -3.00
N TRP A 604 -50.74 14.97 -3.57
CA TRP A 604 -49.83 13.90 -3.19
C TRP A 604 -48.36 14.32 -3.36
N GLU A 605 -47.98 14.75 -4.57
CA GLU A 605 -46.60 15.19 -4.86
C GLU A 605 -46.20 16.39 -4.00
N ARG A 606 -47.08 17.40 -3.86
CA ARG A 606 -46.82 18.55 -2.98
C ARG A 606 -46.63 18.13 -1.52
N THR A 607 -47.32 17.09 -1.06
CA THR A 607 -47.17 16.60 0.33
C THR A 607 -45.88 15.83 0.51
N ILE A 608 -45.47 15.03 -0.48
CA ILE A 608 -44.16 14.36 -0.48
C ILE A 608 -43.05 15.41 -0.39
N ASP A 609 -43.04 16.37 -1.32
CA ASP A 609 -41.98 17.37 -1.42
C ASP A 609 -41.90 18.27 -0.18
N ARG A 610 -43.06 18.65 0.37
CA ARG A 610 -43.11 19.65 1.45
C ARG A 610 -43.15 19.05 2.83
N HIS A 611 -43.52 17.78 2.99
CA HIS A 611 -43.86 17.25 4.31
C HIS A 611 -43.32 15.86 4.58
N VAL A 612 -42.64 15.17 3.66
CA VAL A 612 -42.07 13.83 3.96
C VAL A 612 -40.57 13.94 4.27
N GLY A 613 -40.15 13.46 5.44
CA GLY A 613 -38.73 13.33 5.79
C GLY A 613 -37.97 14.65 5.93
N ILE A 614 -38.67 15.78 6.10
CA ILE A 614 -38.04 17.09 6.30
C ILE A 614 -37.34 17.16 7.67
N SER A 615 -36.16 17.77 7.71
CA SER A 615 -35.37 17.90 8.94
C SER A 615 -35.97 18.93 9.90
N ASP A 616 -35.65 18.81 11.19
CA ASP A 616 -36.07 19.79 12.20
C ASP A 616 -35.61 21.22 11.87
N GLU A 617 -34.45 21.35 11.22
CA GLU A 617 -33.87 22.63 10.81
C GLU A 617 -34.67 23.23 9.63
N ALA A 618 -34.95 22.45 8.59
CA ALA A 618 -35.82 22.87 7.49
C ALA A 618 -37.25 23.17 7.95
N MET A 619 -37.73 22.49 9.00
CA MET A 619 -39.00 22.83 9.63
C MET A 619 -38.96 24.18 10.34
N ARG A 620 -37.89 24.49 11.07
CA ARG A 620 -37.70 25.79 11.75
C ARG A 620 -37.54 26.95 10.77
N GLU A 621 -36.82 26.75 9.66
CA GLU A 621 -36.68 27.77 8.61
C GLU A 621 -38.02 28.14 7.98
N ARG A 622 -38.93 27.18 7.82
CA ARG A 622 -40.26 27.41 7.23
C ARG A 622 -41.30 27.93 8.21
N ALA A 623 -41.07 27.73 9.51
CA ALA A 623 -42.05 28.09 10.54
C ALA A 623 -42.48 29.57 10.50
N PRO A 624 -41.60 30.56 10.29
CA PRO A 624 -41.98 31.98 10.20
C PRO A 624 -42.96 32.29 9.06
N GLU A 625 -42.87 31.57 7.94
CA GLU A 625 -43.68 31.85 6.74
C GLU A 625 -45.08 31.24 6.83
N THR A 626 -45.18 30.01 7.35
CA THR A 626 -46.44 29.24 7.34
C THR A 626 -47.16 29.25 8.68
N GLY A 627 -46.52 29.69 9.76
CA GLY A 627 -47.04 29.69 11.14
C GLY A 627 -47.22 28.30 11.75
N HIS A 628 -47.26 27.24 10.93
CA HIS A 628 -47.40 25.83 11.31
C HIS A 628 -46.55 24.98 10.37
N VAL A 629 -45.77 24.04 10.92
CA VAL A 629 -44.96 23.11 10.13
C VAL A 629 -45.04 21.72 10.73
N GLY A 630 -45.24 20.72 9.87
CA GLY A 630 -45.24 19.32 10.25
C GLY A 630 -44.63 18.44 9.16
N SER A 631 -44.18 17.27 9.60
CA SER A 631 -43.48 16.25 8.81
C SER A 631 -44.08 14.87 9.06
N TYR A 632 -44.22 14.11 7.99
CA TYR A 632 -44.38 12.66 7.99
C TYR A 632 -42.98 12.04 8.00
N ASP A 633 -42.73 11.10 8.91
CA ASP A 633 -41.41 10.48 9.06
C ASP A 633 -40.97 9.74 7.78
N SER A 634 -41.94 9.21 7.03
CA SER A 634 -41.70 8.49 5.78
C SER A 634 -42.90 8.54 4.82
N LEU A 635 -42.67 8.11 3.59
CA LEU A 635 -43.73 7.91 2.59
C LEU A 635 -44.68 6.77 2.97
N SER A 636 -44.21 5.78 3.73
CA SER A 636 -45.08 4.74 4.30
C SER A 636 -46.07 5.34 5.32
N THR A 637 -45.62 6.24 6.20
CA THR A 637 -46.50 6.97 7.13
C THR A 637 -47.53 7.81 6.39
N LEU A 638 -47.12 8.57 5.37
CA LEU A 638 -48.03 9.36 4.54
C LEU A 638 -49.08 8.48 3.85
N SER A 639 -48.66 7.38 3.23
CA SER A 639 -49.57 6.40 2.60
C SER A 639 -50.60 5.88 3.60
N GLN A 640 -50.17 5.54 4.81
CA GLN A 640 -51.07 5.04 5.85
C GLN A 640 -52.09 6.09 6.30
N VAL A 641 -51.68 7.35 6.40
CA VAL A 641 -52.57 8.49 6.67
C VAL A 641 -53.58 8.68 5.53
N VAL A 642 -53.17 8.57 4.27
CA VAL A 642 -54.10 8.66 3.13
C VAL A 642 -55.09 7.51 3.10
N ALA A 643 -54.67 6.30 3.47
CA ALA A 643 -55.57 5.14 3.57
C ALA A 643 -56.64 5.33 4.67
N ASP A 644 -56.22 5.85 5.81
CA ASP A 644 -57.09 6.17 6.95
C ASP A 644 -58.03 7.32 6.63
N LEU A 645 -57.55 8.34 5.93
CA LEU A 645 -58.34 9.47 5.48
C LEU A 645 -59.42 9.03 4.50
N HIS A 646 -59.09 8.19 3.53
CA HIS A 646 -60.09 7.63 2.62
C HIS A 646 -61.19 6.87 3.38
N ALA A 647 -60.82 6.08 4.39
CA ALA A 647 -61.79 5.37 5.22
C ALA A 647 -62.66 6.33 6.04
N HIS A 648 -62.07 7.38 6.61
CA HIS A 648 -62.76 8.40 7.40
C HIS A 648 -63.74 9.21 6.55
N VAL A 649 -63.29 9.74 5.41
CA VAL A 649 -64.11 10.50 4.44
C VAL A 649 -65.30 9.69 3.96
N SER A 650 -65.07 8.41 3.59
CA SER A 650 -66.14 7.52 3.12
C SER A 650 -67.16 7.16 4.20
N GLY A 651 -66.74 7.17 5.47
CA GLY A 651 -67.59 6.85 6.63
C GLY A 651 -68.39 8.03 7.17
N HIS A 652 -67.98 9.26 6.88
CA HIS A 652 -68.59 10.47 7.44
C HIS A 652 -69.94 10.78 6.78
N ALA A 653 -71.04 10.66 7.54
CA ALA A 653 -72.40 10.77 7.00
C ALA A 653 -72.66 12.12 6.30
N ASP A 654 -72.18 13.22 6.90
CA ASP A 654 -72.37 14.58 6.38
C ASP A 654 -71.60 14.87 5.09
N LEU A 655 -70.57 14.07 4.77
CA LEU A 655 -69.77 14.22 3.55
C LEU A 655 -70.31 13.39 2.39
N ARG A 656 -71.26 12.47 2.62
CA ARG A 656 -71.83 11.65 1.54
C ARG A 656 -72.43 12.47 0.39
N PRO A 657 -73.20 13.55 0.63
CA PRO A 657 -73.71 14.40 -0.45
C PRO A 657 -72.59 15.12 -1.20
N VAL A 658 -71.51 15.51 -0.50
CA VAL A 658 -70.34 16.16 -1.10
C VAL A 658 -69.61 15.18 -2.01
N LEU A 659 -69.30 13.98 -1.53
CA LEU A 659 -68.60 12.94 -2.28
C LEU A 659 -69.40 12.40 -3.48
N ALA A 660 -70.74 12.50 -3.43
CA ALA A 660 -71.62 12.08 -4.51
C ALA A 660 -71.80 13.12 -5.63
N ALA A 661 -71.25 14.32 -5.48
CA ALA A 661 -71.36 15.38 -6.48
C ALA A 661 -70.75 14.97 -7.82
N ARG A 662 -71.47 15.21 -8.92
CA ARG A 662 -71.07 14.84 -10.28
C ARG A 662 -70.49 16.00 -11.08
N ASN A 663 -70.67 17.22 -10.58
CA ASN A 663 -70.17 18.43 -11.20
C ASN A 663 -69.88 19.49 -10.13
N ARG A 664 -69.20 20.57 -10.55
CA ARG A 664 -68.78 21.65 -9.65
C ARG A 664 -69.94 22.32 -8.92
N ARG A 665 -71.07 22.53 -9.60
CA ARG A 665 -72.25 23.19 -9.01
C ARG A 665 -72.88 22.34 -7.91
N GLU A 666 -72.99 21.03 -8.12
CA GLU A 666 -73.46 20.08 -7.11
C GLU A 666 -72.52 20.04 -5.91
N PHE A 667 -71.21 20.05 -6.15
CA PHE A 667 -70.19 20.10 -5.10
C PHE A 667 -70.33 21.37 -4.25
N ASP A 668 -70.32 22.55 -4.87
CA ASP A 668 -70.42 23.84 -4.16
C ASP A 668 -71.74 23.93 -3.36
N SER A 669 -72.85 23.43 -3.93
CA SER A 669 -74.14 23.38 -3.23
C SER A 669 -74.18 22.38 -2.07
N ALA A 670 -73.49 21.25 -2.17
CA ALA A 670 -73.42 20.26 -1.09
C ALA A 670 -72.53 20.77 0.05
N VAL A 671 -71.40 21.37 -0.28
CA VAL A 671 -70.45 22.02 0.64
C VAL A 671 -71.14 23.12 1.47
N ALA A 672 -71.95 23.97 0.83
CA ALA A 672 -72.67 25.04 1.53
C ALA A 672 -73.68 24.53 2.58
N ARG A 673 -74.04 23.25 2.55
CA ARG A 673 -74.96 22.61 3.50
C ARG A 673 -74.24 21.87 4.64
N VAL A 674 -72.91 21.74 4.57
CA VAL A 674 -72.12 21.14 5.64
C VAL A 674 -72.02 22.13 6.81
N PRO A 675 -72.37 21.74 8.06
CA PRO A 675 -72.27 22.61 9.23
C PRO A 675 -70.86 23.20 9.39
N GLY A 676 -70.76 24.53 9.55
CA GLY A 676 -69.48 25.25 9.65
C GLY A 676 -68.91 25.79 8.33
N GLY A 677 -69.65 25.66 7.22
CA GLY A 677 -69.19 26.04 5.88
C GLY A 677 -69.03 27.55 5.63
N VAL A 678 -67.95 27.88 4.90
CA VAL A 678 -67.91 28.68 3.65
C VAL A 678 -66.47 29.18 3.36
N THR A 679 -65.54 29.23 4.33
CA THR A 679 -64.21 29.85 4.07
C THR A 679 -62.99 28.95 4.03
N ASP A 680 -63.04 27.66 4.34
CA ASP A 680 -62.01 26.67 3.95
C ASP A 680 -62.46 25.28 4.47
N LEU A 681 -62.67 24.32 3.55
CA LEU A 681 -63.12 22.94 3.83
C LEU A 681 -62.05 22.10 4.55
N VAL A 682 -61.47 22.58 5.64
CA VAL A 682 -60.42 21.85 6.35
C VAL A 682 -61.06 20.94 7.41
N PHE A 683 -61.10 19.64 7.11
CA PHE A 683 -61.59 18.62 8.03
C PHE A 683 -60.45 18.08 8.89
N ASP A 684 -60.69 17.98 10.20
CA ASP A 684 -59.77 17.30 11.10
C ASP A 684 -59.92 15.79 10.95
N HIS A 685 -58.82 15.11 10.63
CA HIS A 685 -58.79 13.66 10.48
C HIS A 685 -58.55 12.93 11.82
N GLY A 686 -58.17 13.63 12.89
CA GLY A 686 -58.02 13.08 14.24
C GLY A 686 -56.89 12.03 14.38
N ARG A 687 -55.99 11.91 13.39
CA ARG A 687 -54.85 10.98 13.38
C ARG A 687 -53.52 11.68 13.61
N GLN A 688 -52.71 11.09 14.49
CA GLN A 688 -51.38 11.58 14.84
C GLN A 688 -50.42 11.61 13.66
N VAL A 689 -49.86 12.79 13.40
CA VAL A 689 -48.84 13.00 12.36
C VAL A 689 -47.48 13.06 13.04
N GLY A 690 -46.47 12.45 12.40
CA GLY A 690 -45.14 12.14 12.96
C GLY A 690 -44.57 13.22 13.88
N ARG A 691 -44.23 14.40 13.35
CA ARG A 691 -43.61 15.50 14.12
C ARG A 691 -44.03 16.86 13.57
N GLY A 692 -44.27 17.85 14.44
CA GLY A 692 -44.58 19.22 14.01
C GLY A 692 -44.81 20.18 15.16
N PHE A 693 -44.67 21.47 14.89
CA PHE A 693 -44.90 22.53 15.87
C PHE A 693 -45.61 23.74 15.25
N SER A 694 -46.41 24.42 16.07
CA SER A 694 -46.99 25.72 15.75
C SER A 694 -46.11 26.84 16.31
N ASN A 695 -45.93 27.91 15.55
CA ASN A 695 -45.31 29.15 16.04
C ASN A 695 -46.21 29.93 17.01
N ALA A 696 -47.45 29.49 17.19
CA ALA A 696 -48.34 30.09 18.16
C ALA A 696 -47.97 29.57 19.57
N LEU A 697 -47.12 30.35 20.26
CA LEU A 697 -46.63 30.12 21.62
C LEU A 697 -47.80 29.71 22.55
N ASP A 698 -47.60 28.65 23.33
CA ASP A 698 -48.53 28.31 24.41
C ASP A 698 -48.37 29.30 25.59
N ARG A 699 -49.18 29.14 26.65
CA ARG A 699 -49.10 30.00 27.86
C ARG A 699 -47.75 29.93 28.59
N THR A 700 -46.83 29.05 28.16
CA THR A 700 -45.48 28.86 28.69
C THR A 700 -44.38 29.23 27.69
N GLU A 701 -44.73 29.94 26.61
CA GLU A 701 -43.81 30.36 25.54
C GLU A 701 -43.12 29.18 24.81
N ARG A 702 -43.74 28.00 24.81
CA ARG A 702 -43.26 26.83 24.06
C ARG A 702 -44.07 26.61 22.80
N ALA A 703 -43.40 26.12 21.76
CA ALA A 703 -44.05 25.72 20.53
C ALA A 703 -44.99 24.53 20.81
N THR A 704 -46.26 24.66 20.45
CA THR A 704 -47.26 23.61 20.74
C THR A 704 -47.05 22.43 19.78
N PRO A 705 -46.93 21.18 20.26
CA PRO A 705 -46.83 19.99 19.40
C PRO A 705 -48.09 19.84 18.56
N LEU A 706 -47.93 19.63 17.25
CA LEU A 706 -49.04 19.33 16.35
C LEU A 706 -49.33 17.83 16.41
N GLN A 707 -50.54 17.47 16.84
CA GLN A 707 -50.93 16.08 17.07
C GLN A 707 -51.91 15.53 16.02
N HIS A 708 -52.39 16.29 15.04
CA HIS A 708 -53.40 15.80 14.08
C HIS A 708 -53.18 16.35 12.66
N SER A 709 -53.55 15.56 11.65
CA SER A 709 -53.59 15.98 10.24
C SER A 709 -54.96 16.56 9.89
N SER A 710 -54.97 17.52 8.98
CA SER A 710 -56.19 18.05 8.38
C SER A 710 -56.12 18.02 6.86
N TYR A 711 -57.26 18.08 6.20
CA TYR A 711 -57.33 17.98 4.75
C TYR A 711 -58.44 18.84 4.15
N SER A 712 -58.24 19.26 2.91
CA SER A 712 -59.26 19.96 2.12
C SER A 712 -59.80 19.09 0.99
N LEU A 713 -61.11 19.17 0.75
CA LEU A 713 -61.77 18.53 -0.39
C LEU A 713 -61.96 19.54 -1.53
N ASP A 714 -61.82 19.07 -2.77
CA ASP A 714 -62.12 19.86 -3.96
C ASP A 714 -62.68 18.97 -5.09
N PHE A 715 -63.40 19.60 -6.03
CA PHE A 715 -63.90 18.94 -7.22
C PHE A 715 -62.89 19.07 -8.37
N VAL A 716 -62.13 18.01 -8.62
CA VAL A 716 -61.03 17.97 -9.58
C VAL A 716 -61.24 16.80 -10.56
N GLN A 717 -61.12 17.07 -11.86
CA GLN A 717 -61.22 16.05 -12.92
C GLN A 717 -62.52 15.21 -12.86
N GLY A 718 -63.66 15.83 -12.53
CA GLY A 718 -64.97 15.16 -12.55
C GLY A 718 -65.31 14.36 -11.29
N ARG A 719 -64.54 14.50 -10.20
CA ARG A 719 -64.76 13.81 -8.92
C ARG A 719 -64.31 14.65 -7.74
N VAL A 720 -64.76 14.30 -6.54
CA VAL A 720 -64.30 14.92 -5.29
C VAL A 720 -63.11 14.14 -4.73
N VAL A 721 -62.02 14.84 -4.44
CA VAL A 721 -60.77 14.27 -3.89
C VAL A 721 -60.14 15.23 -2.90
N VAL A 722 -59.16 14.75 -2.12
CA VAL A 722 -58.31 15.62 -1.32
C VAL A 722 -57.41 16.47 -2.23
N SER A 723 -57.51 17.79 -2.06
CA SER A 723 -56.74 18.80 -2.81
C SER A 723 -55.53 19.33 -2.05
N HIS A 724 -55.58 19.27 -0.71
CA HIS A 724 -54.45 19.53 0.17
C HIS A 724 -54.50 18.62 1.40
N LEU A 725 -53.35 18.08 1.78
CA LEU A 725 -53.15 17.36 3.02
C LEU A 725 -52.18 18.19 3.88
N HIS A 726 -52.63 18.58 5.05
CA HIS A 726 -51.90 19.42 5.98
C HIS A 726 -51.50 18.61 7.21
N PRO A 727 -50.22 18.61 7.62
CA PRO A 727 -49.80 18.00 8.86
C PRO A 727 -50.05 18.94 10.07
N HIS A 728 -51.18 19.66 10.09
CA HIS A 728 -51.57 20.56 11.18
C HIS A 728 -53.10 20.83 11.19
N VAL A 729 -53.63 21.33 12.31
CA VAL A 729 -55.00 21.87 12.41
C VAL A 729 -54.94 23.40 12.33
N PRO A 730 -55.63 24.07 11.38
CA PRO A 730 -55.70 25.52 11.38
C PRO A 730 -56.48 26.02 12.62
N ARG A 731 -55.85 26.92 13.39
CA ARG A 731 -56.36 27.48 14.66
C ARG A 731 -57.64 28.35 14.58
N ARG A 732 -58.46 28.24 13.52
CA ARG A 732 -59.70 29.05 13.35
C ARG A 732 -61.03 28.30 13.50
N THR A 733 -61.03 27.00 13.79
CA THR A 733 -62.26 26.23 14.06
C THR A 733 -62.62 26.06 15.54
N LEU A 734 -61.91 26.73 16.46
CA LEU A 734 -62.23 26.75 17.90
C LEU A 734 -62.69 28.13 18.38
N GLN A 735 -63.67 28.75 17.71
CA GLN A 735 -64.42 29.88 18.28
C GLN A 735 -65.90 29.86 17.86
N VAL A 736 -66.64 28.80 18.21
CA VAL A 736 -68.12 28.90 18.38
C VAL A 736 -68.64 28.10 19.60
N ALA A 737 -67.78 27.48 20.42
CA ALA A 737 -68.22 26.74 21.60
C ALA A 737 -67.99 27.46 22.95
N GLU A 738 -67.58 28.74 22.94
CA GLU A 738 -67.54 29.60 24.13
C GLU A 738 -68.38 30.86 23.92
N LEU A 739 -69.65 30.66 23.56
CA LEU A 739 -70.74 31.60 23.81
C LEU A 739 -72.00 30.78 24.13
N LYS A 740 -71.94 30.08 25.26
CA LYS A 740 -73.06 29.80 26.16
C LYS A 740 -72.52 29.37 27.51
#